data_AF-A0A956GIA6-F1
#
_entry.id   AF-A0A956GIA6-F1
#
_cell.length_a   1.000
_cell.length_b   1.000
_cell.length_c   1.000
_cell.angle_alpha   90.00
_cell.angle_beta   90.00
_cell.angle_gamma   90.00
#
_symmetry.space_group_name_H-M   'P 1'
#
loop_
_entity.id
_entity.type
_entity.pdbx_description
1 polymer ?
#
loop_
_entity_poly.entity_id
_entity_poly.type
_entity_poly.pdbx_seq_one_letter_code
_entity_poly.pdbx_strand_id
1 'polypeptide(L)'
;MASEREVTFSDIKRAVRDADPQLADLVVRFLEQPDPAPGQPEEPPEDPADAPPAPGRDDWTLQRLKSTINPGALAAKTATERKVARRESWQSLLATDHPPPRLLLGDVLIELYDSGAEQGRAALMAIVRRGRVGWGLWKALKQIYKRAEERHDAAMFGVLAYRLDELQMGGGPARIRDEVQMGTLIYMQRRAWRYLRHLGQALPELYPQFAVEVLRHYPPSFNFTGSWLSAHIWAHENLRGETTAYVDGPPKELKKRAFDEAWKTSADPLLRLLEDARNDKVCDFAIRSLEKDFPSALEKVDVEWIARVARRAFGSVHEFVVKLCESRPELHPSKLAAQGLGEMALDFLLSPSAKARKFAIDYAKAHGGEIDIERLVKLADEGAKEVRELAVAQLERRAAGDIGIKMLARLLGVSAASEMARKKLAAALTPADVDEQLYVDLALGEREQRDFIAKLYSEKKAKVPAKYLCKLLEDDRCDYQARKLAVGALKKRDGAEIGQAWFKRAVLDSRVARDAWSWLKAGKLKGADLDVEWLKGLTMRPQLRGDALAVLGDRKLVEPKTIGLPWLLAMARQADESLSTFAHRYLLENFSPSDFHDSGDAEAGIERLWGLAGGRDEPEAVRTFASAYLRYHHPELGPTLREARSLGIKPALARSAYTLARVEPLLGDKRADVRRLGAAIAAEELVRWGDKRLPYRLADSVYRETRGVAFGVLLKLGDEDADPKKVPPADWLDADALFGMAESSTKATREVALTLIRRHYADVGGAARLAWLMESPDREVRLFAVRLLWDKHRPLGGADEWSPKKGEGFAGHSGATLTGDERSVEALRGFLRSVMFGLPPGRMERREVAGDALPDRPLPSSVAKRRLLEVVRAMSIEERDFAVLALPVLEEFMTSQAKGEWQSCVAALASIRAAHPGIETTLPAGFVREGTPRARDGELANR
;
A
#
# COMPACT_ATOMS: atom_id res chain seq x y z
N MET A 1 -3.74 26.33 22.29
CA MET A 1 -4.20 25.49 21.16
C MET A 1 -4.58 26.39 19.99
N ALA A 2 -3.58 26.92 19.28
CA ALA A 2 -3.75 27.55 17.99
C ALA A 2 -2.56 27.13 17.11
N SER A 3 -2.88 26.67 15.89
CA SER A 3 -2.00 26.34 14.76
C SER A 3 -1.44 24.91 14.65
N GLU A 4 -2.32 23.95 14.37
CA GLU A 4 -2.00 22.77 13.53
C GLU A 4 -2.21 23.03 12.02
N ARG A 5 -2.73 24.22 11.64
CA ARG A 5 -2.91 24.61 10.23
C ARG A 5 -1.57 25.01 9.58
N GLU A 6 -1.38 24.59 8.33
CA GLU A 6 -0.33 25.06 7.42
C GLU A 6 -0.42 26.58 7.18
N VAL A 7 0.73 27.23 6.94
CA VAL A 7 0.79 28.69 6.73
C VAL A 7 0.86 28.93 5.23
N THR A 8 -0.09 29.68 4.67
CA THR A 8 -0.10 29.97 3.23
C THR A 8 0.65 31.27 2.91
N PHE A 9 1.06 31.47 1.66
CA PHE A 9 1.61 32.76 1.23
C PHE A 9 0.60 33.91 1.38
N SER A 10 -0.70 33.60 1.28
CA SER A 10 -1.77 34.58 1.54
C SER A 10 -1.76 35.07 2.99
N ASP A 11 -1.50 34.18 3.95
CA ASP A 11 -1.38 34.53 5.37
C ASP A 11 -0.18 35.44 5.62
N ILE A 12 0.94 35.20 4.93
CA ILE A 12 2.12 36.08 5.00
C ILE A 12 1.80 37.47 4.47
N LYS A 13 1.14 37.59 3.31
CA LYS A 13 0.75 38.90 2.77
C LYS A 13 -0.21 39.65 3.71
N ARG A 14 -1.15 38.93 4.33
CA ARG A 14 -2.05 39.49 5.34
C ARG A 14 -1.28 39.98 6.56
N ALA A 15 -0.37 39.16 7.09
CA ALA A 15 0.48 39.52 8.23
C ALA A 15 1.35 40.75 7.95
N VAL A 16 1.89 40.89 6.73
CA VAL A 16 2.65 42.09 6.32
C VAL A 16 1.75 43.32 6.29
N ARG A 17 0.56 43.22 5.67
CA ARG A 17 -0.39 44.33 5.56
C ARG A 17 -0.87 44.80 6.94
N ASP A 18 -1.12 43.85 7.84
CA ASP A 18 -1.72 44.11 9.15
C ASP A 18 -0.64 44.39 10.22
N ALA A 19 0.64 44.47 9.84
CA ALA A 19 1.79 44.66 10.73
C ALA A 19 1.83 43.67 11.91
N ASP A 20 1.51 42.41 11.63
CA ASP A 20 1.36 41.35 12.64
C ASP A 20 2.66 41.11 13.42
N PRO A 21 2.65 41.19 14.77
CA PRO A 21 3.81 40.87 15.60
C PRO A 21 4.37 39.45 15.38
N GLN A 22 3.55 38.51 14.91
CA GLN A 22 3.92 37.12 14.62
C GLN A 22 4.49 36.91 13.22
N LEU A 23 4.61 37.97 12.39
CA LEU A 23 5.08 37.88 11.01
C LEU A 23 6.38 37.06 10.87
N ALA A 24 7.35 37.28 11.76
CA ALA A 24 8.61 36.55 11.70
C ALA A 24 8.44 35.04 11.95
N ASP A 25 7.57 34.64 12.89
CA ASP A 25 7.30 33.24 13.20
C ASP A 25 6.51 32.57 12.07
N LEU A 26 5.54 33.28 11.49
CA LEU A 26 4.78 32.81 10.33
C LEU A 26 5.71 32.57 9.12
N VAL A 27 6.60 33.51 8.80
CA VAL A 27 7.57 33.36 7.70
C VAL A 27 8.55 32.21 7.96
N VAL A 28 9.05 32.05 9.20
CA VAL A 28 9.94 30.94 9.55
C VAL A 28 9.22 29.60 9.39
N ARG A 29 7.98 29.47 9.88
CA ARG A 29 7.16 28.26 9.71
C ARG A 29 6.83 27.97 8.25
N PHE A 30 6.54 29.01 7.46
CA PHE A 30 6.30 28.89 6.02
C PHE A 30 7.53 28.35 5.29
N LEU A 31 8.73 28.80 5.65
CA LEU A 31 9.99 28.32 5.04
C LEU A 31 10.38 26.89 5.43
N GLU A 32 9.85 26.35 6.53
CA GLU A 32 10.07 24.95 6.93
C GLU A 32 9.09 23.97 6.25
N GLN A 33 7.95 24.46 5.77
CA GLN A 33 6.98 23.64 5.01
C GLN A 33 7.55 23.23 3.64
N PRO A 34 7.20 22.04 3.13
CA PRO A 34 7.51 21.66 1.76
C PRO A 34 6.73 22.54 0.77
N ASP A 35 7.31 22.78 -0.41
CA ASP A 35 6.54 23.40 -1.51
C ASP A 35 5.39 22.46 -1.91
N PRO A 36 4.23 23.00 -2.38
CA PRO A 36 3.19 22.21 -3.02
C PRO A 36 3.75 21.38 -4.18
N ALA A 37 3.03 20.31 -4.55
CA ALA A 37 3.41 19.52 -5.71
C ALA A 37 3.50 20.41 -6.97
N PRO A 38 4.42 20.13 -7.91
CA PRO A 38 4.62 20.99 -9.08
C PRO A 38 3.31 21.28 -9.83
N GLY A 39 3.01 22.56 -10.05
CA GLY A 39 1.80 22.99 -10.75
C GLY A 39 0.50 22.93 -9.93
N GLN A 40 0.56 22.61 -8.64
CA GLN A 40 -0.59 22.58 -7.74
C GLN A 40 -0.68 23.85 -6.88
N PRO A 41 -1.90 24.30 -6.52
CA PRO A 41 -2.10 25.41 -5.59
C PRO A 41 -1.64 25.07 -4.15
N GLU A 42 -1.45 26.10 -3.31
CA GLU A 42 -1.09 25.95 -1.88
C GLU A 42 -2.21 25.28 -1.08
N GLU A 43 -3.45 25.70 -1.32
CA GLU A 43 -4.63 25.09 -0.71
C GLU A 43 -5.21 24.11 -1.76
N PRO A 44 -5.23 22.80 -1.49
CA PRO A 44 -5.83 21.84 -2.39
C PRO A 44 -7.32 22.17 -2.60
N PRO A 45 -7.86 21.98 -3.82
CA PRO A 45 -9.28 22.17 -4.04
C PRO A 45 -10.10 21.19 -3.18
N GLU A 46 -11.31 21.61 -2.77
CA GLU A 46 -12.21 20.79 -1.96
C GLU A 46 -12.62 19.50 -2.69
N ASP A 47 -12.79 19.57 -4.01
CA ASP A 47 -12.98 18.42 -4.88
C ASP A 47 -11.65 18.03 -5.56
N PRO A 48 -11.12 16.81 -5.35
CA PRO A 48 -9.95 16.32 -6.05
C PRO A 48 -10.07 16.32 -7.58
N ALA A 49 -11.28 16.33 -8.14
CA ALA A 49 -11.51 16.43 -9.58
C ALA A 49 -11.14 17.81 -10.16
N ASP A 50 -11.11 18.86 -9.32
CA ASP A 50 -10.74 20.22 -9.70
C ASP A 50 -9.22 20.48 -9.59
N ALA A 51 -8.44 19.48 -9.17
CA ALA A 51 -6.99 19.58 -9.09
C ALA A 51 -6.39 19.75 -10.50
N PRO A 52 -5.51 20.75 -10.72
CA PRO A 52 -4.79 20.90 -11.99
C PRO A 52 -4.10 19.59 -12.39
N PRO A 53 -4.02 19.26 -13.70
CA PRO A 53 -3.25 18.10 -14.14
C PRO A 53 -1.78 18.26 -13.76
N ALA A 54 -1.10 17.14 -13.50
CA ALA A 54 0.34 17.17 -13.25
C ALA A 54 1.09 17.78 -14.45
N PRO A 55 2.11 18.63 -14.22
CA PRO A 55 2.84 19.29 -15.29
C PRO A 55 3.51 18.26 -16.21
N GLY A 56 3.41 18.50 -17.50
CA GLY A 56 4.09 17.74 -18.53
C GLY A 56 5.62 17.88 -18.46
N ARG A 57 6.33 17.07 -19.26
CA ARG A 57 7.80 17.04 -19.28
C ARG A 57 8.42 18.40 -19.66
N ASP A 58 7.72 19.16 -20.49
CA ASP A 58 8.16 20.45 -21.03
C ASP A 58 7.55 21.65 -20.30
N ASP A 59 6.94 21.44 -19.14
CA ASP A 59 6.46 22.53 -18.28
C ASP A 59 7.57 23.02 -17.33
N TRP A 60 7.46 24.25 -16.87
CA TRP A 60 8.43 24.82 -15.95
C TRP A 60 8.14 24.40 -14.51
N THR A 61 9.06 23.65 -13.92
CA THR A 61 9.02 23.21 -12.52
C THR A 61 10.31 23.55 -11.80
N LEU A 62 10.34 23.49 -10.46
CA LEU A 62 11.58 23.68 -9.68
C LEU A 62 12.70 22.74 -10.11
N GLN A 63 12.36 21.47 -10.39
CA GLN A 63 13.33 20.48 -10.82
C GLN A 63 13.93 20.84 -12.17
N ARG A 64 13.10 21.29 -13.13
CA ARG A 64 13.57 21.75 -14.44
C ARG A 64 14.40 23.01 -14.34
N LEU A 65 14.03 23.96 -13.48
CA LEU A 65 14.85 25.14 -13.22
C LEU A 65 16.24 24.72 -12.71
N LYS A 66 16.29 23.83 -11.69
CA LYS A 66 17.55 23.30 -11.12
C LYS A 66 18.42 22.64 -12.18
N SER A 67 17.86 21.80 -13.05
CA SER A 67 18.62 21.14 -14.10
C SER A 67 19.13 22.13 -15.16
N THR A 68 18.32 23.12 -15.52
CA THR A 68 18.65 24.12 -16.56
C THR A 68 19.75 25.08 -16.12
N ILE A 69 19.75 25.51 -14.85
CA ILE A 69 20.73 26.48 -14.33
C ILE A 69 21.93 25.82 -13.64
N ASN A 70 22.01 24.49 -13.65
CA ASN A 70 23.14 23.75 -13.11
C ASN A 70 24.46 24.17 -13.80
N PRO A 71 25.57 24.39 -13.06
CA PRO A 71 26.89 24.63 -13.62
C PRO A 71 27.27 23.74 -14.81
N GLY A 72 26.95 22.43 -14.78
CA GLY A 72 27.24 21.52 -15.88
C GLY A 72 26.48 21.85 -17.16
N ALA A 73 25.17 22.12 -17.06
CA ALA A 73 24.32 22.49 -18.18
C ALA A 73 24.70 23.85 -18.80
N LEU A 74 25.33 24.72 -18.01
CA LEU A 74 25.77 26.04 -18.40
C LEU A 74 27.27 26.11 -18.77
N ALA A 75 28.00 24.99 -18.74
CA ALA A 75 29.46 24.98 -18.87
C ALA A 75 29.93 25.54 -20.23
N ALA A 76 29.28 25.14 -21.32
CA ALA A 76 29.62 25.58 -22.69
C ALA A 76 29.15 27.02 -23.03
N LYS A 77 28.36 27.66 -22.16
CA LYS A 77 27.82 29.02 -22.40
C LYS A 77 28.78 30.11 -21.93
N THR A 78 28.81 31.24 -22.62
CA THR A 78 29.50 32.48 -22.22
C THR A 78 28.87 33.10 -20.97
N ALA A 79 29.57 34.03 -20.31
CA ALA A 79 29.05 34.70 -19.11
C ALA A 79 27.71 35.42 -19.35
N THR A 80 27.54 36.05 -20.53
CA THR A 80 26.30 36.73 -20.93
C THR A 80 25.17 35.73 -21.14
N GLU A 81 25.41 34.65 -21.89
CA GLU A 81 24.41 33.60 -22.13
C GLU A 81 24.01 32.90 -20.84
N ARG A 82 24.94 32.66 -19.90
CA ARG A 82 24.62 32.13 -18.56
C ARG A 82 23.70 33.06 -17.78
N LYS A 83 23.93 34.37 -17.88
CA LYS A 83 23.10 35.39 -17.21
C LYS A 83 21.69 35.44 -17.82
N VAL A 84 21.60 35.42 -19.14
CA VAL A 84 20.32 35.41 -19.87
C VAL A 84 19.53 34.13 -19.55
N ALA A 85 20.16 32.96 -19.70
CA ALA A 85 19.52 31.68 -19.43
C ALA A 85 18.98 31.57 -18.00
N ARG A 86 19.73 32.04 -16.99
CA ARG A 86 19.26 32.08 -15.59
C ARG A 86 18.06 32.99 -15.42
N ARG A 87 18.06 34.16 -16.07
CA ARG A 87 16.97 35.13 -15.98
C ARG A 87 15.70 34.62 -16.64
N GLU A 88 15.80 34.15 -17.88
CA GLU A 88 14.66 33.66 -18.65
C GLU A 88 14.05 32.43 -18.00
N SER A 89 14.86 31.44 -17.60
CA SER A 89 14.35 30.23 -16.92
C SER A 89 13.62 30.56 -15.62
N TRP A 90 14.10 31.56 -14.88
CA TRP A 90 13.46 32.02 -13.65
C TRP A 90 12.14 32.75 -13.93
N GLN A 91 12.12 33.61 -14.94
CA GLN A 91 10.91 34.31 -15.38
C GLN A 91 9.85 33.31 -15.86
N SER A 92 10.23 32.30 -16.64
CA SER A 92 9.31 31.27 -17.11
C SER A 92 8.73 30.43 -15.98
N LEU A 93 9.50 30.11 -14.93
CA LEU A 93 8.95 29.44 -13.75
C LEU A 93 7.99 30.33 -12.96
N LEU A 94 8.31 31.61 -12.79
CA LEU A 94 7.44 32.53 -12.04
C LEU A 94 6.16 32.91 -12.82
N ALA A 95 6.15 32.71 -14.14
CA ALA A 95 5.01 32.98 -15.00
C ALA A 95 4.02 31.80 -15.11
N THR A 96 4.28 30.66 -14.46
CA THR A 96 3.30 29.57 -14.38
C THR A 96 2.14 29.95 -13.46
N ASP A 97 1.00 29.27 -13.58
CA ASP A 97 -0.21 29.59 -12.79
C ASP A 97 0.00 29.38 -11.29
N HIS A 98 0.76 28.35 -10.92
CA HIS A 98 1.07 28.00 -9.53
C HIS A 98 2.59 27.87 -9.33
N PRO A 99 3.32 29.00 -9.27
CA PRO A 99 4.75 28.97 -9.01
C PRO A 99 4.98 28.61 -7.54
N PRO A 100 6.12 27.98 -7.19
CA PRO A 100 6.44 27.66 -5.81
C PRO A 100 6.38 28.92 -4.93
N PRO A 101 5.46 28.98 -3.95
CA PRO A 101 5.09 30.23 -3.27
C PRO A 101 6.26 30.89 -2.53
N ARG A 102 7.18 30.09 -1.97
CA ARG A 102 8.39 30.61 -1.31
C ARG A 102 9.27 31.48 -2.20
N LEU A 103 9.21 31.32 -3.52
CA LEU A 103 10.00 32.13 -4.46
C LEU A 103 9.50 33.57 -4.52
N LEU A 104 8.20 33.80 -4.26
CA LEU A 104 7.55 35.11 -4.24
C LEU A 104 7.88 35.89 -2.96
N LEU A 105 8.18 35.18 -1.87
CA LEU A 105 8.54 35.77 -0.57
C LEU A 105 9.67 36.81 -0.67
N GLY A 106 10.61 36.60 -1.60
CA GLY A 106 11.76 37.50 -1.77
C GLY A 106 11.36 38.95 -2.02
N ASP A 107 10.35 39.20 -2.86
CA ASP A 107 9.93 40.57 -3.18
C ASP A 107 9.17 41.21 -2.02
N VAL A 108 8.31 40.45 -1.35
CA VAL A 108 7.56 40.90 -0.16
C VAL A 108 8.51 41.37 0.96
N LEU A 109 9.58 40.61 1.23
CA LEU A 109 10.55 40.97 2.27
C LEU A 109 11.40 42.19 1.88
N ILE A 110 11.68 42.36 0.58
CA ILE A 110 12.38 43.52 0.02
C ILE A 110 11.53 44.78 0.18
N GLU A 111 10.24 44.71 -0.14
CA GLU A 111 9.28 45.81 0.04
C GLU A 111 9.09 46.15 1.52
N LEU A 112 9.02 45.14 2.39
CA LEU A 112 8.95 45.33 3.84
C LEU A 112 10.15 46.13 4.36
N TYR A 113 11.36 45.87 3.85
CA TYR A 113 12.54 46.66 4.22
C TYR A 113 12.51 48.08 3.65
N ASP A 114 11.95 48.27 2.46
CA ASP A 114 11.83 49.59 1.83
C ASP A 114 10.80 50.48 2.47
N SER A 115 9.76 49.90 3.09
CA SER A 115 8.75 50.64 3.84
C SER A 115 9.36 51.48 4.97
N GLY A 116 10.53 51.09 5.48
CA GLY A 116 11.21 51.76 6.60
C GLY A 116 10.52 51.55 7.95
N ALA A 117 9.45 50.76 8.02
CA ALA A 117 8.72 50.50 9.26
C ALA A 117 9.59 49.73 10.27
N GLU A 118 9.62 50.20 11.53
CA GLU A 118 10.45 49.62 12.58
C GLU A 118 10.02 48.18 12.93
N GLN A 119 8.71 47.92 13.00
CA GLN A 119 8.18 46.57 13.22
C GLN A 119 8.59 45.62 12.09
N GLY A 120 8.53 46.09 10.84
CA GLY A 120 8.98 45.33 9.67
C GLY A 120 10.47 45.03 9.71
N ARG A 121 11.30 46.01 10.07
CA ARG A 121 12.76 45.84 10.26
C ARG A 121 13.07 44.83 11.36
N ALA A 122 12.38 44.88 12.50
CA ALA A 122 12.53 43.92 13.59
C ALA A 122 12.14 42.49 13.16
N ALA A 123 11.01 42.35 12.46
CA ALA A 123 10.57 41.07 11.90
C ALA A 123 11.60 40.52 10.90
N LEU A 124 12.13 41.36 10.01
CA LEU A 124 13.19 40.98 9.08
C LEU A 124 14.44 40.48 9.79
N MET A 125 14.93 41.18 10.83
CA MET A 125 16.09 40.71 11.60
C MET A 125 15.85 39.33 12.22
N ALA A 126 14.63 39.06 12.71
CA ALA A 126 14.26 37.75 13.23
C ALA A 126 14.16 36.67 12.13
N ILE A 127 13.68 37.03 10.93
CA ILE A 127 13.63 36.15 9.75
C ILE A 127 15.04 35.82 9.26
N VAL A 128 15.93 36.81 9.11
CA VAL A 128 17.33 36.60 8.71
C VAL A 128 18.01 35.60 9.63
N ARG A 129 17.79 35.75 10.94
CA ARG A 129 18.44 34.94 11.98
C ARG A 129 17.96 33.48 12.02
N ARG A 130 16.65 33.24 11.83
CA ARG A 130 16.04 31.92 12.06
C ARG A 130 15.61 31.20 10.78
N GLY A 131 15.25 31.95 9.74
CA GLY A 131 14.66 31.41 8.53
C GLY A 131 15.61 30.48 7.77
N ARG A 132 15.05 29.36 7.29
CA ARG A 132 15.75 28.45 6.38
C ARG A 132 16.06 29.17 5.07
N VAL A 133 17.35 29.26 4.76
CA VAL A 133 17.81 29.97 3.56
C VAL A 133 17.68 29.06 2.35
N GLY A 134 16.89 29.51 1.38
CA GLY A 134 16.76 28.93 0.05
C GLY A 134 16.48 30.01 -0.99
N TRP A 135 16.18 29.60 -2.21
CA TRP A 135 15.60 30.49 -3.21
C TRP A 135 14.32 31.16 -2.69
N GLY A 136 14.12 32.44 -3.02
CA GLY A 136 13.14 33.30 -2.36
C GLY A 136 13.80 34.15 -1.27
N LEU A 137 13.99 33.61 -0.06
CA LEU A 137 14.65 34.33 1.04
C LEU A 137 16.06 34.82 0.64
N TRP A 138 16.86 34.02 -0.06
CA TRP A 138 18.20 34.43 -0.53
C TRP A 138 18.17 35.63 -1.50
N LYS A 139 17.09 35.80 -2.28
CA LYS A 139 16.90 36.98 -3.13
C LYS A 139 16.76 38.23 -2.25
N ALA A 140 15.90 38.16 -1.23
CA ALA A 140 15.74 39.22 -0.24
C ALA A 140 17.03 39.54 0.50
N LEU A 141 17.71 38.53 1.08
CA LEU A 141 18.94 38.73 1.85
C LEU A 141 20.00 39.52 1.07
N LYS A 142 20.25 39.15 -0.20
CA LYS A 142 21.24 39.86 -1.04
C LYS A 142 20.86 41.31 -1.33
N GLN A 143 19.59 41.57 -1.58
CA GLN A 143 19.14 42.91 -1.94
C GLN A 143 19.07 43.82 -0.71
N ILE A 144 18.51 43.31 0.39
CA ILE A 144 18.46 44.02 1.67
C ILE A 144 19.88 44.28 2.18
N TYR A 145 20.81 43.34 2.01
CA TYR A 145 22.22 43.55 2.37
C TYR A 145 22.82 44.77 1.65
N LYS A 146 22.62 44.90 0.34
CA LYS A 146 23.13 46.08 -0.40
C LYS A 146 22.47 47.38 0.06
N ARG A 147 21.16 47.34 0.31
CA ARG A 147 20.44 48.51 0.83
C ARG A 147 20.88 48.88 2.25
N ALA A 148 21.20 47.90 3.08
CA ALA A 148 21.74 48.13 4.42
C ALA A 148 23.14 48.77 4.36
N GLU A 149 23.98 48.38 3.39
CA GLU A 149 25.24 49.10 3.10
C GLU A 149 24.97 50.55 2.69
N GLU A 150 24.06 50.79 1.75
CA GLU A 150 23.71 52.12 1.23
C GLU A 150 23.08 53.04 2.28
N ARG A 151 22.23 52.49 3.17
CA ARG A 151 21.55 53.23 4.24
C ARG A 151 22.36 53.33 5.53
N HIS A 152 23.54 52.73 5.59
CA HIS A 152 24.33 52.58 6.82
C HIS A 152 23.51 52.00 7.99
N ASP A 153 22.65 51.02 7.71
CA ASP A 153 21.83 50.33 8.72
C ASP A 153 22.69 49.29 9.46
N ALA A 154 23.34 49.73 10.54
CA ALA A 154 24.27 48.90 11.32
C ALA A 154 23.64 47.59 11.83
N ALA A 155 22.41 47.64 12.36
CA ALA A 155 21.77 46.46 12.94
C ALA A 155 21.35 45.44 11.87
N MET A 156 20.78 45.89 10.74
CA MET A 156 20.44 44.99 9.63
C MET A 156 21.70 44.43 8.96
N PHE A 157 22.71 45.27 8.77
CA PHE A 157 24.02 44.84 8.27
C PHE A 157 24.62 43.77 9.18
N GLY A 158 24.60 44.00 10.50
CA GLY A 158 25.15 43.11 11.52
C GLY A 158 24.57 41.70 11.44
N VAL A 159 23.23 41.57 11.46
CA VAL A 159 22.56 40.27 11.39
C VAL A 159 22.79 39.56 10.06
N LEU A 160 22.83 40.29 8.94
CA LEU A 160 23.10 39.72 7.61
C LEU A 160 24.54 39.24 7.50
N ALA A 161 25.51 40.04 7.95
CA ALA A 161 26.93 39.73 7.91
C ALA A 161 27.24 38.49 8.77
N TYR A 162 26.76 38.44 10.01
CA TYR A 162 26.86 37.24 10.85
C TYR A 162 26.25 36.00 10.18
N ARG A 163 25.04 36.13 9.61
CA ARG A 163 24.35 35.00 8.98
C ARG A 163 25.15 34.42 7.80
N LEU A 164 25.95 35.23 7.09
CA LEU A 164 26.84 34.74 6.03
C LEU A 164 27.96 33.83 6.57
N ASP A 165 28.55 34.18 7.71
CA ASP A 165 29.53 33.31 8.39
C ASP A 165 28.90 31.98 8.82
N GLU A 166 27.73 32.03 9.43
CA GLU A 166 27.01 30.85 9.90
C GLU A 166 26.63 29.89 8.76
N LEU A 167 26.14 30.41 7.64
CA LEU A 167 25.76 29.61 6.46
C LEU A 167 26.98 28.93 5.81
N GLN A 168 28.15 29.56 5.84
CA GLN A 168 29.37 29.00 5.25
C GLN A 168 29.93 27.85 6.11
N MET A 169 29.85 27.95 7.44
CA MET A 169 30.38 26.97 8.39
C MET A 169 29.53 25.70 8.55
N GLY A 170 28.42 25.58 7.79
CA GLY A 170 27.61 24.35 7.76
C GLY A 170 26.59 24.22 8.90
N GLY A 171 26.28 25.32 9.62
CA GLY A 171 25.27 25.33 10.68
C GLY A 171 23.81 25.31 10.21
N GLY A 172 23.56 25.31 8.89
CA GLY A 172 22.21 25.21 8.32
C GLY A 172 21.88 23.81 7.80
N PRO A 173 20.59 23.48 7.58
CA PRO A 173 20.18 22.19 7.04
C PRO A 173 20.91 21.90 5.72
N ALA A 174 21.30 20.63 5.51
CA ALA A 174 22.09 20.15 4.37
C ALA A 174 21.63 20.64 2.98
N ARG A 175 20.36 21.09 2.88
CA ARG A 175 19.65 21.56 1.69
C ARG A 175 20.00 22.98 1.20
N ILE A 176 20.72 23.82 1.96
CA ILE A 176 21.16 25.15 1.44
C ILE A 176 22.04 24.99 0.19
N ARG A 177 22.87 23.94 0.18
CA ARG A 177 23.82 23.67 -0.91
C ARG A 177 23.15 23.28 -2.22
N ASP A 178 21.88 22.90 -2.20
CA ASP A 178 21.11 22.52 -3.39
C ASP A 178 20.68 23.75 -4.21
N GLU A 179 20.68 24.94 -3.60
CA GLU A 179 20.12 26.16 -4.20
C GLU A 179 21.10 27.35 -4.17
N VAL A 180 21.90 27.50 -3.12
CA VAL A 180 22.88 28.59 -2.99
C VAL A 180 24.30 28.05 -3.06
N GLN A 181 25.06 28.50 -4.06
CA GLN A 181 26.44 28.07 -4.27
C GLN A 181 27.38 28.64 -3.20
N MET A 182 28.30 27.80 -2.71
CA MET A 182 29.30 28.18 -1.71
C MET A 182 30.16 29.39 -2.16
N GLY A 183 30.54 29.44 -3.44
CA GLY A 183 31.29 30.59 -3.98
C GLY A 183 30.54 31.92 -3.86
N THR A 184 29.20 31.90 -3.92
CA THR A 184 28.40 33.12 -3.72
C THR A 184 28.38 33.54 -2.25
N LEU A 185 28.30 32.59 -1.31
CA LEU A 185 28.40 32.87 0.12
C LEU A 185 29.76 33.48 0.48
N ILE A 186 30.85 32.86 0.02
CA ILE A 186 32.23 33.35 0.23
C ILE A 186 32.39 34.76 -0.36
N TYR A 187 31.84 35.02 -1.56
CA TYR A 187 31.88 36.35 -2.15
C TYR A 187 31.18 37.40 -1.27
N MET A 188 29.98 37.09 -0.78
CA MET A 188 29.21 38.00 0.08
C MET A 188 29.91 38.25 1.42
N GLN A 189 30.50 37.22 2.02
CA GLN A 189 31.28 37.33 3.25
C GLN A 189 32.51 38.23 3.08
N ARG A 190 33.24 38.06 1.97
CA ARG A 190 34.37 38.94 1.60
C ARG A 190 33.91 40.37 1.31
N ARG A 191 32.71 40.54 0.75
CA ARG A 191 32.09 41.86 0.55
C ARG A 191 31.76 42.53 1.89
N ALA A 192 31.19 41.81 2.85
CA ALA A 192 30.91 42.32 4.19
C ALA A 192 32.16 42.80 4.91
N TRP A 193 33.24 42.03 4.85
CA TRP A 193 34.52 42.51 5.39
C TRP A 193 35.03 43.75 4.65
N ARG A 194 34.93 43.77 3.32
CA ARG A 194 35.36 44.93 2.52
C ARG A 194 34.59 46.20 2.90
N TYR A 195 33.29 46.10 3.12
CA TYR A 195 32.47 47.21 3.60
C TYR A 195 32.95 47.70 4.98
N LEU A 196 33.12 46.80 5.96
CA LEU A 196 33.64 47.17 7.29
C LEU A 196 35.02 47.82 7.21
N ARG A 197 35.90 47.30 6.35
CA ARG A 197 37.24 47.86 6.14
C ARG A 197 37.19 49.26 5.51
N HIS A 198 36.36 49.46 4.50
CA HIS A 198 36.20 50.79 3.90
C HIS A 198 35.56 51.78 4.88
N LEU A 199 34.59 51.33 5.68
CA LEU A 199 34.00 52.13 6.76
C LEU A 199 35.06 52.55 7.77
N GLY A 200 35.88 51.63 8.27
CA GLY A 200 36.95 51.96 9.22
C GLY A 200 38.07 52.82 8.64
N GLN A 201 38.29 52.79 7.32
CA GLN A 201 39.23 53.68 6.64
C GLN A 201 38.67 55.10 6.44
N ALA A 202 37.38 55.23 6.16
CA ALA A 202 36.74 56.51 5.86
C ALA A 202 36.21 57.23 7.11
N LEU A 203 35.61 56.47 8.04
CA LEU A 203 34.95 56.95 9.26
C LEU A 203 35.29 56.00 10.44
N PRO A 204 36.51 56.09 11.00
CA PRO A 204 36.97 55.19 12.06
C PRO A 204 36.01 55.12 13.26
N GLU A 205 35.40 56.22 13.67
CA GLU A 205 34.47 56.28 14.81
C GLU A 205 33.19 55.43 14.65
N LEU A 206 32.77 55.17 13.40
CA LEU A 206 31.60 54.33 13.12
C LEU A 206 31.95 52.84 13.05
N TYR A 207 33.22 52.49 12.86
CA TYR A 207 33.64 51.10 12.73
C TYR A 207 33.25 50.24 13.94
N PRO A 208 33.54 50.64 15.20
CA PRO A 208 33.12 49.86 16.37
C PRO A 208 31.61 49.66 16.41
N GLN A 209 30.81 50.67 16.05
CA GLN A 209 29.34 50.58 16.07
C GLN A 209 28.80 49.50 15.12
N PHE A 210 29.39 49.37 13.92
CA PHE A 210 29.03 48.29 13.00
C PHE A 210 29.62 46.94 13.41
N ALA A 211 30.86 46.92 13.90
CA ALA A 211 31.53 45.69 14.28
C ALA A 211 30.81 44.98 15.43
N VAL A 212 30.31 45.72 16.42
CA VAL A 212 29.55 45.13 17.54
C VAL A 212 28.18 44.58 17.10
N GLU A 213 27.52 45.21 16.12
CA GLU A 213 26.28 44.67 15.53
C GLU A 213 26.51 43.35 14.78
N VAL A 214 27.71 43.08 14.25
CA VAL A 214 28.06 41.75 13.74
C VAL A 214 28.31 40.78 14.88
N LEU A 215 29.17 41.17 15.84
CA LEU A 215 29.62 40.29 16.93
C LEU A 215 28.49 39.85 17.88
N ARG A 216 27.46 40.68 18.09
CA ARG A 216 26.38 40.37 19.04
C ARG A 216 25.54 39.13 18.67
N HIS A 217 25.55 38.73 17.39
CA HIS A 217 24.64 37.69 16.90
C HIS A 217 25.18 36.26 16.97
N TYR A 218 26.49 36.07 17.15
CA TYR A 218 27.08 34.73 17.21
C TYR A 218 26.53 33.94 18.42
N PRO A 219 25.97 32.72 18.22
CA PRO A 219 25.34 31.94 19.26
C PRO A 219 26.37 31.30 20.21
N PRO A 220 25.95 30.79 21.39
CA PRO A 220 26.87 30.23 22.38
C PRO A 220 27.75 29.09 21.85
N SER A 221 27.21 28.25 20.97
CA SER A 221 27.89 27.08 20.39
C SER A 221 28.65 27.37 19.09
N PHE A 222 28.73 28.63 18.66
CA PHE A 222 29.37 28.98 17.40
C PHE A 222 30.87 28.63 17.40
N ASN A 223 31.29 27.86 16.40
CA ASN A 223 32.71 27.60 16.17
C ASN A 223 33.31 28.75 15.35
N PHE A 224 34.21 29.52 15.96
CA PHE A 224 34.88 30.63 15.29
C PHE A 224 36.01 30.19 14.37
N THR A 225 36.51 28.97 14.49
CA THR A 225 37.51 28.43 13.57
C THR A 225 36.93 28.40 12.17
N GLY A 226 37.40 29.26 11.26
CA GLY A 226 36.86 29.39 9.90
C GLY A 226 35.98 30.62 9.67
N SER A 227 35.54 31.32 10.73
CA SER A 227 34.76 32.56 10.61
C SER A 227 35.61 33.68 10.04
N TRP A 228 35.17 34.27 8.95
CA TRP A 228 35.93 35.33 8.27
C TRP A 228 35.73 36.69 8.93
N LEU A 229 34.47 37.03 9.27
CA LEU A 229 34.15 38.37 9.74
C LEU A 229 34.63 38.60 11.17
N SER A 230 34.31 37.71 12.12
CA SER A 230 34.76 37.90 13.50
C SER A 230 36.28 37.87 13.61
N ALA A 231 36.95 36.99 12.85
CA ALA A 231 38.39 36.89 12.83
C ALA A 231 39.06 38.17 12.33
N HIS A 232 38.50 38.81 11.29
CA HIS A 232 38.97 40.13 10.89
C HIS A 232 38.64 41.22 11.92
N ILE A 233 37.50 41.18 12.60
CA ILE A 233 37.15 42.18 13.61
C ILE A 233 38.17 42.18 14.77
N TRP A 234 38.46 41.02 15.37
CA TRP A 234 39.31 40.94 16.57
C TRP A 234 40.77 40.55 16.33
N ALA A 235 41.14 40.06 15.14
CA ALA A 235 42.48 39.53 14.82
C ALA A 235 42.95 39.86 13.40
N HIS A 236 42.56 41.03 12.88
CA HIS A 236 42.92 41.48 11.53
C HIS A 236 44.40 41.34 11.20
N GLU A 237 45.28 41.72 12.14
CA GLU A 237 46.73 41.71 11.92
C GLU A 237 47.26 40.30 11.64
N ASN A 238 46.61 39.25 12.17
CA ASN A 238 46.98 37.87 11.90
C ASN A 238 46.53 37.37 10.51
N LEU A 239 45.65 38.12 9.83
CA LEU A 239 45.02 37.71 8.56
C LEU A 239 45.51 38.54 7.37
N ARG A 240 46.52 39.40 7.54
CA ARG A 240 47.08 40.19 6.44
C ARG A 240 47.76 39.27 5.43
N GLY A 241 47.25 39.26 4.20
CA GLY A 241 47.76 38.40 3.12
C GLY A 241 47.12 37.01 3.07
N GLU A 242 46.33 36.64 4.07
CA GLU A 242 45.68 35.34 4.16
C GLU A 242 44.40 35.27 3.30
N THR A 243 44.11 34.07 2.80
CA THR A 243 42.91 33.81 1.97
C THR A 243 41.79 33.08 2.71
N THR A 244 42.10 32.58 3.91
CA THR A 244 41.22 31.85 4.83
C THR A 244 41.49 32.30 6.27
N ALA A 245 40.55 32.07 7.18
CA ALA A 245 40.66 32.50 8.58
C ALA A 245 40.66 31.28 9.52
N TYR A 246 41.81 30.97 10.13
CA TYR A 246 41.94 29.90 11.13
C TYR A 246 42.15 30.49 12.53
N VAL A 247 41.16 31.24 13.02
CA VAL A 247 41.20 31.89 14.32
C VAL A 247 40.05 31.37 15.18
N ASP A 248 40.36 30.67 16.26
CA ASP A 248 39.33 30.06 17.13
C ASP A 248 38.67 31.06 18.11
N GLY A 249 39.19 32.29 18.22
CA GLY A 249 38.66 33.28 19.13
C GLY A 249 39.48 34.57 19.18
N PRO A 250 39.06 35.54 20.02
CA PRO A 250 39.76 36.81 20.16
C PRO A 250 41.19 36.60 20.67
N PRO A 251 42.21 37.22 20.04
CA PRO A 251 43.61 37.03 20.39
C PRO A 251 43.92 37.61 21.77
N LYS A 252 44.99 37.12 22.43
CA LYS A 252 45.45 37.66 23.73
C LYS A 252 45.82 39.15 23.64
N GLU A 253 46.50 39.53 22.55
CA GLU A 253 46.93 40.90 22.30
C GLU A 253 45.85 41.69 21.56
N LEU A 254 45.18 42.62 22.25
CA LEU A 254 44.10 43.43 21.66
C LEU A 254 44.55 44.33 20.51
N LYS A 255 45.83 44.73 20.43
CA LYS A 255 46.40 45.53 19.32
C LYS A 255 46.26 44.86 17.94
N LYS A 256 45.90 43.57 17.90
CA LYS A 256 45.68 42.80 16.67
C LYS A 256 44.28 42.97 16.08
N ARG A 257 43.35 43.62 16.78
CA ARG A 257 41.99 43.92 16.29
C ARG A 257 42.05 44.94 15.14
N ALA A 258 41.10 44.87 14.22
CA ALA A 258 41.03 45.83 13.13
C ALA A 258 40.73 47.23 13.68
N PHE A 259 41.47 48.23 13.18
CA PHE A 259 41.36 49.64 13.56
C PHE A 259 41.46 49.84 15.09
N ASP A 260 42.56 49.40 15.70
CA ASP A 260 42.77 49.43 17.17
C ASP A 260 42.45 50.77 17.83
N GLU A 261 42.86 51.89 17.21
CA GLU A 261 42.60 53.24 17.75
C GLU A 261 41.11 53.61 17.74
N ALA A 262 40.32 53.12 16.78
CA ALA A 262 38.89 53.40 16.72
C ALA A 262 38.13 52.82 17.92
N TRP A 263 38.55 51.66 18.43
CA TRP A 263 37.96 51.05 19.62
C TRP A 263 38.21 51.87 20.90
N LYS A 264 39.22 52.73 20.92
CA LYS A 264 39.60 53.55 22.08
C LYS A 264 38.84 54.88 22.14
N THR A 265 38.05 55.20 21.12
CA THR A 265 37.32 56.49 21.04
C THR A 265 36.11 56.54 21.97
N SER A 266 35.37 55.44 22.13
CA SER A 266 34.19 55.38 23.01
C SER A 266 33.99 53.97 23.60
N ALA A 267 33.61 53.92 24.87
CA ALA A 267 33.27 52.68 25.56
C ALA A 267 31.88 52.14 25.18
N ASP A 268 30.98 53.00 24.67
CA ASP A 268 29.56 52.66 24.46
C ASP A 268 29.33 51.43 23.58
N PRO A 269 30.03 51.23 22.45
CA PRO A 269 29.84 50.03 21.62
C PRO A 269 30.17 48.74 22.38
N LEU A 270 31.21 48.77 23.22
CA LEU A 270 31.65 47.62 24.00
C LEU A 270 30.71 47.32 25.17
N LEU A 271 30.21 48.37 25.85
CA LEU A 271 29.19 48.23 26.90
C LEU A 271 27.90 47.62 26.33
N ARG A 272 27.42 48.10 25.17
CA ARG A 272 26.27 47.53 24.46
C ARG A 272 26.52 46.10 24.01
N LEU A 273 27.71 45.81 23.46
CA LEU A 273 28.07 44.44 23.08
C LEU A 273 28.01 43.48 24.27
N LEU A 274 28.40 43.93 25.46
CA LEU A 274 28.32 43.14 26.68
C LEU A 274 26.89 42.97 27.21
N GLU A 275 25.92 43.81 26.85
CA GLU A 275 24.51 43.55 27.13
C GLU A 275 23.92 42.56 26.10
N ASP A 276 24.30 42.73 24.83
CA ASP A 276 23.58 42.14 23.70
C ASP A 276 24.18 40.86 23.11
N ALA A 277 25.45 40.57 23.36
CA ALA A 277 26.11 39.42 22.76
C ALA A 277 25.46 38.10 23.16
N ARG A 278 25.72 37.04 22.40
CA ARG A 278 25.18 35.70 22.68
C ARG A 278 26.28 34.65 22.85
N ASN A 279 27.54 35.07 22.91
CA ASN A 279 28.69 34.16 22.99
C ASN A 279 29.72 34.65 24.02
N ASP A 280 30.21 33.74 24.85
CA ASP A 280 31.15 34.03 25.94
C ASP A 280 32.50 34.58 25.43
N LYS A 281 33.02 34.10 24.30
CA LYS A 281 34.27 34.62 23.71
C LYS A 281 34.11 36.07 23.22
N VAL A 282 32.92 36.44 22.72
CA VAL A 282 32.61 37.82 22.33
C VAL A 282 32.53 38.72 23.57
N CYS A 283 31.91 38.23 24.64
CA CYS A 283 31.87 38.93 25.92
C CYS A 283 33.28 39.15 26.48
N ASP A 284 34.12 38.12 26.47
CA ASP A 284 35.53 38.21 26.89
C ASP A 284 36.31 39.26 26.09
N PHE A 285 36.11 39.34 24.77
CA PHE A 285 36.69 40.38 23.94
C PHE A 285 36.25 41.79 24.38
N ALA A 286 34.95 41.97 24.64
CA ALA A 286 34.40 43.24 25.10
C ALA A 286 34.95 43.62 26.49
N ILE A 287 34.95 42.67 27.44
CA ILE A 287 35.47 42.83 28.80
C ILE A 287 36.94 43.23 28.77
N ARG A 288 37.80 42.49 28.05
CA ARG A 288 39.23 42.81 27.97
C ARG A 288 39.48 44.17 27.34
N SER A 289 38.66 44.56 26.35
CA SER A 289 38.76 45.88 25.74
C SER A 289 38.34 47.00 26.71
N LEU A 290 37.26 46.80 27.48
CA LEU A 290 36.82 47.75 28.51
C LEU A 290 37.81 47.86 29.67
N GLU A 291 38.31 46.74 30.20
CA GLU A 291 39.29 46.71 31.30
C GLU A 291 40.59 47.44 30.91
N LYS A 292 41.06 47.26 29.66
CA LYS A 292 42.31 47.84 29.18
C LYS A 292 42.17 49.31 28.77
N ASP A 293 41.15 49.63 27.98
CA ASP A 293 41.07 50.91 27.29
C ASP A 293 40.14 51.91 28.03
N PHE A 294 39.24 51.44 28.90
CA PHE A 294 38.23 52.30 29.58
C PHE A 294 38.01 51.98 31.08
N PRO A 295 39.04 51.92 31.93
CA PRO A 295 38.89 51.62 33.35
C PRO A 295 37.97 52.62 34.08
N SER A 296 38.07 53.92 33.77
CA SER A 296 37.23 54.97 34.39
C SER A 296 35.77 54.92 33.95
N ALA A 297 35.47 54.36 32.76
CA ALA A 297 34.08 54.14 32.34
C ALA A 297 33.46 53.00 33.14
N LEU A 298 34.24 51.95 33.42
CA LEU A 298 33.78 50.85 34.26
C LEU A 298 33.41 51.38 35.64
N GLU A 299 34.23 52.17 36.33
CA GLU A 299 33.92 52.73 37.67
C GLU A 299 32.54 53.41 37.77
N LYS A 300 32.04 53.99 36.68
CA LYS A 300 30.79 54.76 36.64
C LYS A 300 29.55 53.94 36.28
N VAL A 301 29.69 52.64 35.96
CA VAL A 301 28.52 51.81 35.65
C VAL A 301 27.63 51.64 36.88
N ASP A 302 26.33 51.79 36.68
CA ASP A 302 25.33 51.67 37.74
C ASP A 302 25.01 50.20 38.09
N VAL A 303 24.31 50.04 39.22
CA VAL A 303 23.90 48.73 39.76
C VAL A 303 22.92 48.00 38.83
N GLU A 304 22.05 48.74 38.13
CA GLU A 304 21.06 48.14 37.23
C GLU A 304 21.72 47.51 36.02
N TRP A 305 22.73 48.16 35.45
CA TRP A 305 23.54 47.65 34.36
C TRP A 305 24.30 46.40 34.78
N ILE A 306 24.91 46.40 35.98
CA ILE A 306 25.57 45.21 36.54
C ILE A 306 24.57 44.06 36.65
N ALA A 307 23.37 44.31 37.17
CA ALA A 307 22.32 43.30 37.28
C ALA A 307 21.89 42.75 35.91
N ARG A 308 21.75 43.59 34.87
CA ARG A 308 21.41 43.15 33.51
C ARG A 308 22.49 42.26 32.91
N VAL A 309 23.75 42.66 33.03
CA VAL A 309 24.90 41.92 32.50
C VAL A 309 25.11 40.61 33.25
N ALA A 310 24.95 40.60 34.58
CA ALA A 310 25.12 39.41 35.41
C ALA A 310 24.09 38.30 35.16
N ARG A 311 22.89 38.63 34.64
CA ARG A 311 21.89 37.62 34.22
C ARG A 311 22.34 36.80 33.01
N ARG A 312 23.38 37.26 32.29
CA ARG A 312 23.90 36.57 31.11
C ARG A 312 24.77 35.42 31.58
N ALA A 313 24.31 34.19 31.34
CA ALA A 313 24.93 32.94 31.82
C ALA A 313 26.28 32.58 31.16
N PHE A 314 27.23 33.52 31.19
CA PHE A 314 28.53 33.45 30.53
C PHE A 314 29.64 33.51 31.58
N GLY A 315 30.62 32.60 31.47
CA GLY A 315 31.68 32.46 32.47
C GLY A 315 32.53 33.71 32.60
N SER A 316 32.96 34.28 31.47
CA SER A 316 33.74 35.52 31.43
C SER A 316 33.00 36.69 32.08
N VAL A 317 31.69 36.78 31.83
CA VAL A 317 30.82 37.83 32.37
C VAL A 317 30.66 37.70 33.87
N HIS A 318 30.37 36.51 34.38
CA HIS A 318 30.23 36.30 35.82
C HIS A 318 31.56 36.56 36.55
N GLU A 319 32.71 36.16 35.98
CA GLU A 319 34.02 36.50 36.56
C GLU A 319 34.28 38.00 36.61
N PHE A 320 33.92 38.69 35.54
CA PHE A 320 34.04 40.15 35.46
C PHE A 320 33.15 40.85 36.49
N VAL A 321 31.88 40.43 36.64
CA VAL A 321 30.98 40.97 37.66
C VAL A 321 31.52 40.71 39.06
N VAL A 322 32.07 39.52 39.34
CA VAL A 322 32.72 39.24 40.63
C VAL A 322 33.92 40.15 40.86
N LYS A 323 34.78 40.39 39.86
CA LYS A 323 35.88 41.36 39.98
C LYS A 323 35.37 42.77 40.27
N LEU A 324 34.27 43.20 39.65
CA LEU A 324 33.63 44.49 39.95
C LEU A 324 33.13 44.56 41.39
N CYS A 325 32.50 43.50 41.89
CA CYS A 325 32.07 43.43 43.30
C CYS A 325 33.25 43.44 44.28
N GLU A 326 34.34 42.73 43.96
CA GLU A 326 35.55 42.66 44.80
C GLU A 326 36.32 44.00 44.84
N SER A 327 36.31 44.75 43.73
CA SER A 327 37.03 46.03 43.60
C SER A 327 36.29 47.23 44.18
N ARG A 328 34.96 47.16 44.34
CA ARG A 328 34.14 48.28 44.82
C ARG A 328 33.63 48.06 46.25
N PRO A 329 34.01 48.90 47.22
CA PRO A 329 33.50 48.82 48.59
C PRO A 329 31.98 48.96 48.73
N GLU A 330 31.34 49.59 47.74
CA GLU A 330 29.88 49.74 47.67
C GLU A 330 29.17 48.44 47.33
N LEU A 331 29.82 47.55 46.56
CA LEU A 331 29.29 46.25 46.11
C LEU A 331 29.78 45.08 46.98
N HIS A 332 30.24 45.37 48.21
CA HIS A 332 30.68 44.34 49.15
C HIS A 332 29.57 43.30 49.41
N PRO A 333 29.87 41.99 49.55
CA PRO A 333 28.87 40.93 49.73
C PRO A 333 27.76 41.24 50.75
N SER A 334 28.10 41.82 51.90
CA SER A 334 27.12 42.19 52.94
C SER A 334 26.09 43.26 52.53
N LYS A 335 26.36 44.05 51.48
CA LYS A 335 25.50 45.14 50.99
C LYS A 335 24.69 44.75 49.75
N LEU A 336 25.01 43.63 49.09
CA LEU A 336 24.39 43.22 47.83
C LEU A 336 22.87 43.01 47.95
N ALA A 337 22.39 42.43 49.06
CA ALA A 337 20.97 42.25 49.29
C ALA A 337 20.21 43.58 49.32
N ALA A 338 20.75 44.59 50.03
CA ALA A 338 20.14 45.92 50.14
C ALA A 338 20.13 46.70 48.80
N GLN A 339 21.00 46.32 47.86
CA GLN A 339 21.09 46.89 46.52
C GLN A 339 20.32 46.09 45.45
N GLY A 340 19.55 45.06 45.86
CA GLY A 340 18.79 44.21 44.92
C GLY A 340 19.65 43.21 44.14
N LEU A 341 20.91 43.03 44.52
CA LEU A 341 21.89 42.13 43.88
C LEU A 341 22.02 40.77 44.59
N GLY A 342 21.26 40.52 45.67
CA GLY A 342 21.35 39.27 46.42
C GLY A 342 20.97 38.03 45.62
N GLU A 343 19.87 38.09 44.86
CA GLU A 343 19.43 36.98 43.99
C GLU A 343 20.44 36.70 42.87
N MET A 344 21.01 37.76 42.28
CA MET A 344 22.08 37.63 41.29
C MET A 344 23.29 36.89 41.87
N ALA A 345 23.70 37.20 43.10
CA ALA A 345 24.82 36.50 43.74
C ALA A 345 24.54 35.00 43.94
N LEU A 346 23.28 34.63 44.25
CA LEU A 346 22.88 33.23 44.32
C LEU A 346 22.79 32.58 42.93
N ASP A 347 22.45 33.31 41.86
CA ASP A 347 22.35 32.78 40.50
C ASP A 347 23.71 32.26 40.00
N PHE A 348 24.79 32.86 40.50
CA PHE A 348 26.16 32.42 40.23
C PHE A 348 26.49 31.03 40.77
N LEU A 349 25.64 30.40 41.60
CA LEU A 349 25.80 28.98 41.98
C LEU A 349 25.74 28.04 40.77
N LEU A 350 25.00 28.38 39.71
CA LEU A 350 24.97 27.63 38.44
C LEU A 350 25.93 28.21 37.38
N SER A 351 26.80 29.13 37.76
CA SER A 351 27.75 29.74 36.83
C SER A 351 28.72 28.70 36.23
N PRO A 352 29.05 28.79 34.94
CA PRO A 352 30.13 28.00 34.35
C PRO A 352 31.51 28.36 34.94
N SER A 353 31.70 29.56 35.51
CA SER A 353 32.95 29.97 36.16
C SER A 353 33.08 29.42 37.59
N ALA A 354 34.22 28.79 37.87
CA ALA A 354 34.58 28.34 39.21
C ALA A 354 34.73 29.50 40.20
N LYS A 355 35.27 30.65 39.77
CA LYS A 355 35.44 31.84 40.62
C LYS A 355 34.07 32.38 41.04
N ALA A 356 33.13 32.48 40.10
CA ALA A 356 31.78 32.93 40.38
C ALA A 356 31.01 31.97 41.30
N ARG A 357 31.12 30.65 41.09
CA ARG A 357 30.52 29.67 42.00
C ARG A 357 31.08 29.77 43.41
N LYS A 358 32.39 29.96 43.57
CA LYS A 358 33.00 30.14 44.89
C LYS A 358 32.45 31.38 45.60
N PHE A 359 32.41 32.51 44.92
CA PHE A 359 31.80 33.74 45.42
C PHE A 359 30.34 33.53 45.86
N ALA A 360 29.57 32.82 45.05
CA ALA A 360 28.16 32.50 45.33
C ALA A 360 27.99 31.56 46.54
N ILE A 361 28.86 30.55 46.70
CA ILE A 361 28.87 29.66 47.87
C ILE A 361 29.19 30.44 49.15
N ASP A 362 30.19 31.30 49.10
CA ASP A 362 30.59 32.12 50.26
C ASP A 362 29.48 33.11 50.63
N TYR A 363 28.85 33.73 49.63
CA TYR A 363 27.66 34.57 49.81
C TYR A 363 26.48 33.76 50.40
N ALA A 364 26.18 32.58 49.86
CA ALA A 364 25.09 31.73 50.33
C ALA A 364 25.26 31.32 51.79
N LYS A 365 26.49 31.01 52.21
CA LYS A 365 26.82 30.65 53.60
C LYS A 365 26.72 31.83 54.57
N ALA A 366 27.15 33.01 54.15
CA ALA A 366 27.25 34.18 55.03
C ALA A 366 25.98 35.05 55.05
N HIS A 367 25.26 35.12 53.94
CA HIS A 367 24.22 36.12 53.68
C HIS A 367 22.99 35.60 52.94
N GLY A 368 23.03 34.38 52.37
CA GLY A 368 21.98 33.86 51.47
C GLY A 368 20.67 33.42 52.13
N GLY A 369 20.59 33.46 53.47
CA GLY A 369 19.41 32.94 54.19
C GLY A 369 19.15 31.45 53.89
N GLU A 370 17.90 31.03 54.06
CA GLU A 370 17.46 29.70 53.64
C GLU A 370 17.13 29.70 52.15
N ILE A 371 17.89 28.95 51.36
CA ILE A 371 17.61 28.76 49.93
C ILE A 371 16.33 27.94 49.79
N ASP A 372 15.46 28.37 48.87
CA ASP A 372 14.25 27.65 48.49
C ASP A 372 14.53 26.20 48.04
N ILE A 373 13.59 25.29 48.30
CA ILE A 373 13.72 23.86 48.02
C ILE A 373 13.80 23.58 46.53
N GLU A 374 12.99 24.25 45.69
CA GLU A 374 13.03 24.03 44.23
C GLU A 374 14.40 24.42 43.67
N ARG A 375 14.94 25.55 44.14
CA ARG A 375 16.29 25.98 43.80
C ARG A 375 17.34 24.99 44.28
N LEU A 376 17.28 24.51 45.52
CA LEU A 376 18.20 23.49 46.04
C LEU A 376 18.16 22.20 45.21
N VAL A 377 16.98 21.77 44.79
CA VAL A 377 16.82 20.59 43.93
C VAL A 377 17.51 20.82 42.59
N LYS A 378 17.29 21.98 41.96
CA LYS A 378 17.98 22.35 40.72
C LYS A 378 19.49 22.38 40.88
N LEU A 379 19.99 22.92 41.99
CA LEU A 379 21.42 22.98 42.31
C LEU A 379 22.04 21.59 42.53
N ALA A 380 21.31 20.67 43.16
CA ALA A 380 21.77 19.29 43.34
C ALA A 380 21.87 18.54 42.00
N ASP A 381 20.97 18.82 41.07
CA ASP A 381 20.90 18.21 39.73
C ASP A 381 21.97 18.79 38.78
N GLU A 382 21.95 20.11 38.58
CA GLU A 382 22.73 20.81 37.53
C GLU A 382 24.06 21.38 38.03
N GLY A 383 24.24 21.53 39.35
CA GLY A 383 25.38 22.23 39.92
C GLY A 383 26.73 21.53 39.73
N ALA A 384 27.82 22.28 39.89
CA ALA A 384 29.15 21.69 40.03
C ALA A 384 29.28 20.96 41.39
N LYS A 385 30.32 20.14 41.54
CA LYS A 385 30.52 19.29 42.73
C LYS A 385 30.32 20.03 44.05
N GLU A 386 30.97 21.17 44.24
CA GLU A 386 30.93 21.97 45.48
C GLU A 386 29.53 22.57 45.75
N VAL A 387 28.79 22.86 44.68
CA VAL A 387 27.43 23.41 44.74
C VAL A 387 26.42 22.31 45.05
N ARG A 388 26.60 21.12 44.48
CA ARG A 388 25.79 19.93 44.81
C ARG A 388 25.95 19.56 46.28
N GLU A 389 27.19 19.57 46.79
CA GLU A 389 27.47 19.31 48.20
C GLU A 389 26.76 20.32 49.12
N LEU A 390 26.82 21.62 48.80
CA LEU A 390 26.06 22.65 49.52
C LEU A 390 24.55 22.39 49.47
N ALA A 391 24.01 22.07 48.29
CA ALA A 391 22.59 21.87 48.08
C ALA A 391 22.06 20.63 48.85
N VAL A 392 22.76 19.50 48.76
CA VAL A 392 22.42 18.27 49.47
C VAL A 392 22.49 18.48 50.98
N ALA A 393 23.52 19.16 51.50
CA ALA A 393 23.65 19.44 52.92
C ALA A 393 22.49 20.31 53.48
N GLN A 394 21.93 21.22 52.67
CA GLN A 394 20.74 21.98 53.05
C GLN A 394 19.46 21.14 52.94
N LEU A 395 19.30 20.35 51.87
CA LEU A 395 18.15 19.45 51.69
C LEU A 395 18.07 18.36 52.78
N GLU A 396 19.20 17.87 53.28
CA GLU A 396 19.23 16.89 54.37
C GLU A 396 18.56 17.40 55.65
N ARG A 397 18.71 18.69 55.94
CA ARG A 397 18.13 19.37 57.11
C ARG A 397 16.61 19.58 57.01
N ARG A 398 16.03 19.47 55.80
CA ARG A 398 14.57 19.62 55.57
C ARG A 398 13.83 18.32 55.88
N ALA A 399 12.59 18.41 56.38
CA ALA A 399 11.77 17.21 56.55
C ALA A 399 11.32 16.66 55.18
N ALA A 400 11.03 15.35 55.10
CA ALA A 400 10.59 14.73 53.86
C ALA A 400 9.26 15.31 53.34
N GLY A 401 8.37 15.72 54.25
CA GLY A 401 7.11 16.39 53.93
C GLY A 401 7.30 17.75 53.27
N ASP A 402 8.27 18.54 53.73
CA ASP A 402 8.56 19.88 53.19
C ASP A 402 9.14 19.80 51.76
N ILE A 403 9.92 18.76 51.46
CA ILE A 403 10.49 18.55 50.12
C ILE A 403 9.42 18.02 49.15
N GLY A 404 8.52 17.18 49.65
CA GLY A 404 7.48 16.54 48.86
C GLY A 404 7.95 15.29 48.10
N ILE A 405 7.05 14.32 47.96
CA ILE A 405 7.33 12.99 47.38
C ILE A 405 7.82 13.09 45.94
N LYS A 406 7.20 13.94 45.11
CA LYS A 406 7.57 14.09 43.69
C LYS A 406 9.00 14.63 43.53
N MET A 407 9.39 15.56 44.39
CA MET A 407 10.71 16.17 44.33
C MET A 407 11.78 15.21 44.86
N LEU A 408 11.49 14.47 45.94
CA LEU A 408 12.35 13.39 46.42
C LEU A 408 12.51 12.27 45.36
N ALA A 409 11.43 11.92 44.67
CA ALA A 409 11.47 10.96 43.56
C ALA A 409 12.39 11.42 42.43
N ARG A 410 12.37 12.72 42.09
CA ARG A 410 13.35 13.30 41.13
C ARG A 410 14.77 13.24 41.67
N LEU A 411 15.00 13.66 42.92
CA LEU A 411 16.32 13.66 43.56
C LEU A 411 16.93 12.27 43.69
N LEU A 412 16.11 11.22 43.71
CA LEU A 412 16.59 9.83 43.70
C LEU A 412 17.40 9.49 42.44
N GLY A 413 17.10 10.12 41.30
CA GLY A 413 17.87 9.99 40.06
C GLY A 413 19.14 10.87 40.04
N VAL A 414 19.28 11.79 40.98
CA VAL A 414 20.46 12.67 41.08
C VAL A 414 21.52 11.99 41.92
N SER A 415 22.67 11.65 41.32
CA SER A 415 23.72 10.87 41.99
C SER A 415 24.17 11.44 43.34
N ALA A 416 24.30 12.77 43.45
CA ALA A 416 24.71 13.45 44.68
C ALA A 416 23.64 13.39 45.79
N ALA A 417 22.35 13.30 45.44
CA ALA A 417 21.22 13.33 46.38
C ALA A 417 20.53 11.97 46.56
N SER A 418 20.90 10.96 45.76
CA SER A 418 20.25 9.64 45.68
C SER A 418 20.15 8.93 47.03
N GLU A 419 21.22 8.91 47.82
CA GLU A 419 21.22 8.22 49.11
C GLU A 419 20.26 8.88 50.11
N MET A 420 20.30 10.21 50.19
CA MET A 420 19.40 11.01 51.03
C MET A 420 17.94 10.81 50.59
N ALA A 421 17.66 10.94 49.29
CA ALA A 421 16.33 10.79 48.72
C ALA A 421 15.78 9.38 48.96
N ARG A 422 16.60 8.33 48.78
CA ARG A 422 16.23 6.95 49.06
C ARG A 422 15.83 6.74 50.52
N LYS A 423 16.63 7.26 51.47
CA LYS A 423 16.33 7.16 52.91
C LYS A 423 15.02 7.86 53.27
N LYS A 424 14.82 9.09 52.78
CA LYS A 424 13.59 9.86 53.05
C LYS A 424 12.35 9.24 52.38
N LEU A 425 12.45 8.76 51.13
CA LEU A 425 11.36 8.09 50.43
C LEU A 425 10.99 6.74 51.07
N ALA A 426 11.97 5.91 51.44
CA ALA A 426 11.71 4.62 52.07
C ALA A 426 10.99 4.76 53.43
N ALA A 427 11.23 5.87 54.14
CA ALA A 427 10.56 6.17 55.41
C ALA A 427 9.13 6.72 55.23
N ALA A 428 8.84 7.42 54.12
CA ALA A 428 7.59 8.15 53.94
C ALA A 428 6.62 7.54 52.92
N LEU A 429 7.09 6.72 51.97
CA LEU A 429 6.30 6.26 50.83
C LEU A 429 5.84 4.81 50.98
N THR A 430 4.54 4.57 50.74
CA THR A 430 3.98 3.23 50.57
C THR A 430 3.46 3.03 49.13
N PRO A 431 3.19 1.79 48.68
CA PRO A 431 2.60 1.56 47.36
C PRO A 431 1.26 2.28 47.13
N ALA A 432 0.50 2.60 48.19
CA ALA A 432 -0.78 3.29 48.09
C ALA A 432 -0.61 4.79 47.78
N ASP A 433 0.54 5.38 48.12
CA ASP A 433 0.85 6.79 47.88
C ASP A 433 1.40 7.04 46.47
N VAL A 434 1.61 5.96 45.68
CA VAL A 434 2.12 6.05 44.31
C VAL A 434 0.97 6.21 43.33
N ASP A 435 0.81 7.43 42.81
CA ASP A 435 -0.10 7.72 41.70
C ASP A 435 0.45 7.22 40.34
N GLU A 436 -0.40 7.27 39.31
CA GLU A 436 -0.07 6.81 37.96
C GLU A 436 1.16 7.51 37.38
N GLN A 437 1.25 8.84 37.54
CA GLN A 437 2.30 9.65 36.95
C GLN A 437 3.64 9.40 37.64
N LEU A 438 3.63 9.33 38.97
CA LEU A 438 4.82 9.05 39.78
C LEU A 438 5.38 7.65 39.48
N TYR A 439 4.51 6.65 39.29
CA TYR A 439 4.97 5.32 38.87
C TYR A 439 5.68 5.38 37.52
N VAL A 440 5.09 6.06 36.53
CA VAL A 440 5.66 6.18 35.18
C VAL A 440 7.00 6.91 35.23
N ASP A 441 7.09 8.03 35.95
CA ASP A 441 8.33 8.80 36.05
C ASP A 441 9.45 8.01 36.75
N LEU A 442 9.15 7.25 37.80
CA LEU A 442 10.13 6.39 38.47
C LEU A 442 10.53 5.16 37.62
N ALA A 443 9.58 4.57 36.88
CA ALA A 443 9.85 3.41 36.04
C ALA A 443 10.65 3.75 34.76
N LEU A 444 10.55 5.00 34.29
CA LEU A 444 11.29 5.51 33.14
C LEU A 444 12.59 6.23 33.52
N GLY A 445 12.73 6.62 34.79
CA GLY A 445 13.88 7.32 35.31
C GLY A 445 15.17 6.49 35.36
N GLU A 446 16.14 6.99 36.12
CA GLU A 446 17.45 6.38 36.32
C GLU A 446 17.37 5.04 37.05
N ARG A 447 18.48 4.29 37.02
CA ARG A 447 18.56 2.95 37.62
C ARG A 447 18.10 2.94 39.08
N GLU A 448 18.50 3.93 39.88
CA GLU A 448 18.16 4.05 41.29
C GLU A 448 16.65 4.22 41.51
N GLN A 449 15.98 4.96 40.62
CA GLN A 449 14.54 5.18 40.64
C GLN A 449 13.77 3.89 40.29
N ARG A 450 14.23 3.18 39.26
CA ARG A 450 13.66 1.88 38.84
C ARG A 450 13.82 0.81 39.92
N ASP A 451 15.02 0.71 40.49
CA ASP A 451 15.34 -0.23 41.56
C ASP A 451 14.49 0.08 42.81
N PHE A 452 14.29 1.35 43.13
CA PHE A 452 13.45 1.76 44.26
C PHE A 452 11.98 1.38 44.06
N ILE A 453 11.37 1.72 42.92
CA ILE A 453 9.95 1.43 42.69
C ILE A 453 9.70 -0.08 42.57
N ALA A 454 10.62 -0.84 41.95
CA ALA A 454 10.54 -2.29 41.90
C ALA A 454 10.61 -2.89 43.32
N LYS A 455 11.55 -2.43 44.13
CA LYS A 455 11.74 -2.88 45.52
C LYS A 455 10.53 -2.53 46.40
N LEU A 456 9.98 -1.32 46.27
CA LEU A 456 8.79 -0.86 47.01
C LEU A 456 7.60 -1.80 46.81
N TYR A 457 7.29 -2.16 45.56
CA TYR A 457 6.18 -3.06 45.26
C TYR A 457 6.51 -4.52 45.64
N SER A 458 7.75 -4.98 45.47
CA SER A 458 8.12 -6.36 45.82
C SER A 458 8.16 -6.62 47.33
N GLU A 459 8.73 -5.71 48.13
CA GLU A 459 8.87 -5.88 49.59
C GLU A 459 7.51 -5.80 50.28
N LYS A 460 6.63 -4.92 49.80
CA LYS A 460 5.27 -4.78 50.30
C LYS A 460 4.29 -5.79 49.69
N LYS A 461 4.77 -6.69 48.83
CA LYS A 461 3.96 -7.70 48.10
C LYS A 461 2.73 -7.09 47.40
N ALA A 462 2.84 -5.84 46.96
CA ALA A 462 1.77 -5.11 46.31
C ALA A 462 1.78 -5.36 44.80
N LYS A 463 0.61 -5.44 44.19
CA LYS A 463 0.46 -5.54 42.73
C LYS A 463 0.43 -4.13 42.14
N VAL A 464 1.29 -3.85 41.16
CA VAL A 464 1.19 -2.61 40.38
C VAL A 464 -0.14 -2.58 39.63
N PRO A 465 -0.95 -1.51 39.71
CA PRO A 465 -2.18 -1.40 38.93
C PRO A 465 -1.94 -1.56 37.42
N ALA A 466 -2.79 -2.32 36.72
CA ALA A 466 -2.64 -2.56 35.29
C ALA A 466 -2.67 -1.25 34.48
N LYS A 467 -3.47 -0.27 34.91
CA LYS A 467 -3.54 1.08 34.34
C LYS A 467 -2.18 1.78 34.30
N TYR A 468 -1.36 1.64 35.35
CA TYR A 468 -0.05 2.29 35.43
C TYR A 468 0.93 1.66 34.43
N LEU A 469 0.89 0.33 34.31
CA LEU A 469 1.71 -0.41 33.32
C LEU A 469 1.27 -0.09 31.88
N CYS A 470 -0.04 0.10 31.65
CA CYS A 470 -0.57 0.53 30.36
C CYS A 470 -0.08 1.94 30.02
N LYS A 471 -0.16 2.88 30.96
CA LYS A 471 0.31 4.25 30.79
C LYS A 471 1.82 4.31 30.54
N LEU A 472 2.60 3.49 31.24
CA LEU A 472 4.04 3.33 31.03
C LEU A 472 4.38 2.89 29.60
N LEU A 473 3.56 2.03 28.98
CA LEU A 473 3.75 1.60 27.60
C LEU A 473 3.31 2.65 26.57
N GLU A 474 2.43 3.58 26.95
CA GLU A 474 1.97 4.69 26.11
C GLU A 474 2.91 5.89 26.13
N ASP A 475 3.81 6.00 27.11
CA ASP A 475 4.78 7.10 27.23
C ASP A 475 5.88 6.97 26.18
N ASP A 476 6.18 8.06 25.48
CA ASP A 476 7.19 8.06 24.42
C ASP A 476 8.62 7.84 24.91
N ARG A 477 8.88 8.08 26.19
CA ARG A 477 10.17 7.82 26.84
C ARG A 477 10.37 6.32 27.16
N CYS A 478 9.40 5.45 26.88
CA CYS A 478 9.43 4.03 27.22
C CYS A 478 10.53 3.24 26.50
N ASP A 479 11.61 2.97 27.23
CA ASP A 479 12.74 2.18 26.75
C ASP A 479 12.46 0.67 26.74
N TYR A 480 13.43 -0.10 26.25
CA TYR A 480 13.31 -1.55 26.15
C TYR A 480 13.14 -2.26 27.51
N GLN A 481 13.79 -1.78 28.58
CA GLN A 481 13.75 -2.43 29.89
C GLN A 481 12.40 -2.20 30.57
N ALA A 482 11.92 -0.95 30.57
CA ALA A 482 10.61 -0.57 31.07
C ALA A 482 9.50 -1.32 30.32
N ARG A 483 9.60 -1.39 28.99
CA ARG A 483 8.67 -2.16 28.15
C ARG A 483 8.67 -3.64 28.49
N LYS A 484 9.84 -4.28 28.58
CA LYS A 484 9.95 -5.71 28.92
C LYS A 484 9.31 -6.02 30.28
N LEU A 485 9.52 -5.15 31.26
CA LEU A 485 8.92 -5.28 32.59
C LEU A 485 7.40 -5.14 32.52
N ALA A 486 6.90 -4.08 31.87
CA ALA A 486 5.47 -3.82 31.77
C ALA A 486 4.72 -4.90 30.99
N VAL A 487 5.23 -5.31 29.82
CA VAL A 487 4.67 -6.41 29.02
C VAL A 487 4.71 -7.73 29.80
N GLY A 488 5.81 -8.02 30.50
CA GLY A 488 5.93 -9.21 31.33
C GLY A 488 4.94 -9.26 32.50
N ALA A 489 4.64 -8.12 33.10
CA ALA A 489 3.64 -7.98 34.16
C ALA A 489 2.20 -8.06 33.62
N LEU A 490 1.90 -7.35 32.53
CA LEU A 490 0.58 -7.34 31.87
C LEU A 490 0.22 -8.68 31.23
N LYS A 491 1.20 -9.44 30.73
CA LYS A 491 0.98 -10.80 30.21
C LYS A 491 0.31 -11.72 31.24
N LYS A 492 0.54 -11.49 32.53
CA LYS A 492 -0.03 -12.27 33.64
C LYS A 492 -1.37 -11.73 34.14
N ARG A 493 -1.87 -10.61 33.59
CA ARG A 493 -3.15 -10.01 33.96
C ARG A 493 -4.29 -10.48 33.07
N ASP A 494 -5.49 -10.38 33.62
CA ASP A 494 -6.74 -10.53 32.87
C ASP A 494 -6.86 -9.39 31.84
N GLY A 495 -7.42 -9.65 30.66
CA GLY A 495 -7.65 -8.61 29.66
C GLY A 495 -8.66 -7.55 30.11
N ALA A 496 -9.62 -7.91 30.98
CA ALA A 496 -10.55 -6.96 31.56
C ALA A 496 -9.83 -5.90 32.44
N GLU A 497 -8.76 -6.28 33.14
CA GLU A 497 -7.93 -5.34 33.93
C GLU A 497 -7.13 -4.37 33.03
N ILE A 498 -6.79 -4.78 31.82
CA ILE A 498 -6.04 -3.98 30.83
C ILE A 498 -6.98 -3.00 30.11
N GLY A 499 -8.19 -3.48 29.80
CA GLY A 499 -9.25 -2.72 29.16
C GLY A 499 -9.14 -2.67 27.63
N GLN A 500 -10.28 -2.69 26.97
CA GLN A 500 -10.40 -2.69 25.52
C GLN A 500 -9.77 -1.44 24.87
N ALA A 501 -9.92 -0.26 25.49
CA ALA A 501 -9.38 1.00 24.96
C ALA A 501 -7.85 0.99 24.83
N TRP A 502 -7.15 0.27 25.70
CA TRP A 502 -5.70 0.10 25.59
C TRP A 502 -5.36 -0.78 24.38
N PHE A 503 -5.99 -1.95 24.23
CA PHE A 503 -5.76 -2.83 23.08
C PHE A 503 -5.99 -2.12 21.74
N LYS A 504 -7.04 -1.29 21.64
CA LYS A 504 -7.35 -0.51 20.43
C LYS A 504 -6.20 0.41 20.01
N ARG A 505 -5.50 1.00 20.97
CA ARG A 505 -4.32 1.85 20.72
C ARG A 505 -3.05 1.01 20.53
N ALA A 506 -2.85 -0.02 21.36
CA ALA A 506 -1.66 -0.84 21.38
C ALA A 506 -1.41 -1.62 20.08
N VAL A 507 -2.44 -2.10 19.40
CA VAL A 507 -2.27 -2.79 18.10
C VAL A 507 -1.81 -1.87 16.97
N LEU A 508 -1.93 -0.55 17.15
CA LEU A 508 -1.47 0.46 16.20
C LEU A 508 -0.06 0.97 16.52
N ASP A 509 0.44 0.74 17.75
CA ASP A 509 1.76 1.16 18.19
C ASP A 509 2.80 0.08 17.88
N SER A 510 3.72 0.36 16.96
CA SER A 510 4.76 -0.59 16.52
C SER A 510 5.65 -1.12 17.67
N ARG A 511 5.73 -0.40 18.80
CA ARG A 511 6.52 -0.80 19.98
C ARG A 511 5.90 -1.98 20.74
N VAL A 512 4.57 -2.12 20.70
CA VAL A 512 3.82 -3.12 21.50
C VAL A 512 2.81 -3.93 20.70
N ALA A 513 2.58 -3.60 19.42
CA ALA A 513 1.58 -4.23 18.57
C ALA A 513 1.75 -5.75 18.47
N ARG A 514 3.00 -6.25 18.39
CA ARG A 514 3.27 -7.69 18.35
C ARG A 514 2.72 -8.41 19.57
N ASP A 515 2.98 -7.87 20.76
CA ASP A 515 2.52 -8.44 22.02
C ASP A 515 0.99 -8.31 22.15
N ALA A 516 0.42 -7.16 21.79
CA ALA A 516 -1.01 -6.92 21.79
C ALA A 516 -1.77 -7.90 20.88
N TRP A 517 -1.32 -8.10 19.63
CA TRP A 517 -1.91 -9.07 18.71
C TRP A 517 -1.75 -10.50 19.19
N SER A 518 -0.59 -10.87 19.73
CA SER A 518 -0.37 -12.18 20.34
C SER A 518 -1.36 -12.44 21.47
N TRP A 519 -1.64 -11.44 22.30
CA TRP A 519 -2.59 -11.53 23.41
C TRP A 519 -4.05 -11.60 22.96
N LEU A 520 -4.43 -10.85 21.92
CA LEU A 520 -5.75 -10.96 21.32
C LEU A 520 -5.99 -12.35 20.74
N LYS A 521 -5.03 -12.90 19.99
CA LYS A 521 -5.10 -14.29 19.47
C LYS A 521 -5.12 -15.35 20.57
N ALA A 522 -4.48 -15.08 21.70
CA ALA A 522 -4.56 -15.94 22.88
C ALA A 522 -5.88 -15.81 23.65
N GLY A 523 -6.76 -14.88 23.24
CA GLY A 523 -8.06 -14.65 23.84
C GLY A 523 -8.01 -13.92 25.17
N LYS A 524 -7.12 -12.93 25.33
CA LYS A 524 -7.17 -12.03 26.50
C LYS A 524 -8.46 -11.21 26.55
N LEU A 525 -9.02 -10.86 25.40
CA LEU A 525 -10.37 -10.29 25.28
C LEU A 525 -11.26 -11.30 24.53
N LYS A 526 -12.48 -11.51 25.03
CA LYS A 526 -13.48 -12.41 24.43
C LYS A 526 -14.89 -11.88 24.66
N GLY A 527 -15.84 -12.34 23.85
CA GLY A 527 -17.26 -11.98 24.02
C GLY A 527 -17.47 -10.47 23.99
N ALA A 528 -18.19 -9.93 24.99
CA ALA A 528 -18.51 -8.50 25.07
C ALA A 528 -17.28 -7.58 25.21
N ASP A 529 -16.15 -8.10 25.70
CA ASP A 529 -14.93 -7.30 25.87
C ASP A 529 -14.16 -7.11 24.55
N LEU A 530 -14.51 -7.88 23.50
CA LEU A 530 -13.89 -7.81 22.18
C LEU A 530 -14.82 -7.08 21.19
N ASP A 531 -14.41 -5.89 20.75
CA ASP A 531 -15.17 -5.11 19.76
C ASP A 531 -14.94 -5.66 18.35
N VAL A 532 -15.94 -6.38 17.85
CA VAL A 532 -15.93 -7.00 16.52
C VAL A 532 -16.03 -5.97 15.39
N GLU A 533 -16.80 -4.88 15.57
CA GLU A 533 -16.92 -3.82 14.55
C GLU A 533 -15.59 -3.08 14.35
N TRP A 534 -14.89 -2.81 15.45
CA TRP A 534 -13.54 -2.27 15.39
C TRP A 534 -12.57 -3.20 14.64
N LEU A 535 -12.59 -4.51 14.93
CA LEU A 535 -11.75 -5.49 14.23
C LEU A 535 -12.08 -5.54 12.72
N LYS A 536 -13.36 -5.50 12.34
CA LYS A 536 -13.78 -5.40 10.93
C LYS A 536 -13.18 -4.18 10.26
N GLY A 537 -13.20 -3.02 10.91
CA GLY A 537 -12.57 -1.80 10.40
C GLY A 537 -11.06 -1.95 10.17
N LEU A 538 -10.36 -2.71 11.03
CA LEU A 538 -8.92 -2.96 10.85
C LEU A 538 -8.59 -3.83 9.64
N THR A 539 -9.50 -4.68 9.18
CA THR A 539 -9.28 -5.52 7.97
C THR A 539 -9.08 -4.68 6.70
N MET A 540 -9.61 -3.45 6.67
CA MET A 540 -9.45 -2.53 5.55
C MET A 540 -8.04 -1.92 5.49
N ARG A 541 -7.23 -2.04 6.54
CA ARG A 541 -5.84 -1.56 6.58
C ARG A 541 -4.90 -2.70 6.18
N PRO A 542 -4.19 -2.62 5.04
CA PRO A 542 -3.37 -3.72 4.53
C PRO A 542 -2.37 -4.30 5.53
N GLN A 543 -1.75 -3.46 6.35
CA GLN A 543 -0.72 -3.86 7.32
C GLN A 543 -1.27 -4.65 8.52
N LEU A 544 -2.55 -4.45 8.87
CA LEU A 544 -3.17 -5.06 10.06
C LEU A 544 -4.14 -6.19 9.70
N ARG A 545 -4.47 -6.32 8.42
CA ARG A 545 -5.49 -7.24 7.93
C ARG A 545 -5.25 -8.68 8.32
N GLY A 546 -4.03 -9.19 8.14
CA GLY A 546 -3.71 -10.58 8.45
C GLY A 546 -3.99 -10.94 9.92
N ASP A 547 -3.61 -10.04 10.84
CA ASP A 547 -3.83 -10.24 12.27
C ASP A 547 -5.30 -10.09 12.66
N ALA A 548 -6.00 -9.09 12.11
CA ALA A 548 -7.42 -8.88 12.35
C ALA A 548 -8.27 -10.06 11.85
N LEU A 549 -8.00 -10.56 10.63
CA LEU A 549 -8.67 -11.73 10.07
C LEU A 549 -8.36 -13.01 10.86
N ALA A 550 -7.16 -13.14 11.44
CA ALA A 550 -6.83 -14.28 12.28
C ALA A 550 -7.66 -14.30 13.58
N VAL A 551 -7.91 -13.14 14.19
CA VAL A 551 -8.76 -13.04 15.39
C VAL A 551 -10.24 -13.25 15.04
N LEU A 552 -10.73 -12.60 13.99
CA LEU A 552 -12.11 -12.78 13.50
C LEU A 552 -12.38 -14.23 13.03
N GLY A 553 -11.36 -14.90 12.49
CA GLY A 553 -11.44 -16.27 12.01
C GLY A 553 -11.54 -17.33 13.13
N ASP A 554 -11.15 -17.01 14.36
CA ASP A 554 -11.15 -17.96 15.47
C ASP A 554 -12.53 -18.00 16.15
N ARG A 555 -13.24 -19.12 15.92
CA ARG A 555 -14.59 -19.37 16.45
C ARG A 555 -14.64 -19.43 17.99
N LYS A 556 -13.50 -19.62 18.66
CA LYS A 556 -13.41 -19.58 20.13
C LYS A 556 -13.34 -18.15 20.68
N LEU A 557 -13.02 -17.18 19.83
CA LEU A 557 -12.89 -15.77 20.18
C LEU A 557 -14.10 -14.96 19.72
N VAL A 558 -14.56 -15.20 18.49
CA VAL A 558 -15.68 -14.50 17.86
C VAL A 558 -16.68 -15.53 17.35
N GLU A 559 -17.92 -15.43 17.82
CA GLU A 559 -19.00 -16.25 17.30
C GLU A 559 -19.32 -15.87 15.84
N PRO A 560 -19.50 -16.84 14.92
CA PRO A 560 -19.73 -16.54 13.51
C PRO A 560 -20.89 -15.59 13.23
N LYS A 561 -21.96 -15.66 14.04
CA LYS A 561 -23.13 -14.78 13.90
C LYS A 561 -22.82 -13.32 14.20
N THR A 562 -21.88 -13.04 15.09
CA THR A 562 -21.48 -11.67 15.47
C THR A 562 -20.71 -10.95 14.35
N ILE A 563 -20.05 -11.71 13.45
CA ILE A 563 -19.43 -11.12 12.25
C ILE A 563 -20.50 -10.64 11.27
N GLY A 564 -21.64 -11.32 11.19
CA GLY A 564 -22.78 -10.89 10.39
C GLY A 564 -22.63 -11.16 8.89
N LEU A 565 -23.72 -11.70 8.31
CA LEU A 565 -23.82 -12.00 6.89
C LEU A 565 -23.60 -10.77 5.98
N PRO A 566 -24.18 -9.58 6.25
CA PRO A 566 -24.03 -8.43 5.36
C PRO A 566 -22.58 -8.02 5.15
N TRP A 567 -21.77 -8.06 6.23
CA TRP A 567 -20.35 -7.70 6.16
C TRP A 567 -19.56 -8.75 5.38
N LEU A 568 -19.78 -10.04 5.61
CA LEU A 568 -19.10 -11.11 4.86
C LEU A 568 -19.43 -11.07 3.37
N LEU A 569 -20.68 -10.80 2.98
CA LEU A 569 -21.06 -10.62 1.58
C LEU A 569 -20.41 -9.38 0.95
N ALA A 570 -20.26 -8.29 1.72
CA ALA A 570 -19.53 -7.11 1.26
C ALA A 570 -18.02 -7.39 1.09
N MET A 571 -17.42 -8.19 1.97
CA MET A 571 -16.02 -8.61 1.88
C MET A 571 -15.76 -9.58 0.73
N ALA A 572 -16.70 -10.48 0.44
CA ALA A 572 -16.66 -11.36 -0.72
C ALA A 572 -16.58 -10.58 -2.05
N ARG A 573 -17.19 -9.37 -2.12
CA ARG A 573 -17.17 -8.49 -3.30
C ARG A 573 -15.88 -7.68 -3.47
N GLN A 574 -14.99 -7.67 -2.48
CA GLN A 574 -13.76 -6.88 -2.55
C GLN A 574 -12.78 -7.48 -3.57
N ALA A 575 -12.07 -6.61 -4.31
CA ALA A 575 -11.01 -7.02 -5.22
C ALA A 575 -9.77 -7.57 -4.49
N ASP A 576 -9.62 -7.27 -3.19
CA ASP A 576 -8.53 -7.81 -2.37
C ASP A 576 -8.74 -9.31 -2.12
N GLU A 577 -7.79 -10.11 -2.60
CA GLU A 577 -7.86 -11.57 -2.55
C GLU A 577 -7.94 -12.11 -1.11
N SER A 578 -7.29 -11.44 -0.14
CA SER A 578 -7.27 -11.93 1.24
C SER A 578 -8.63 -11.74 1.94
N LEU A 579 -9.34 -10.65 1.65
CA LEU A 579 -10.68 -10.39 2.18
C LEU A 579 -11.73 -11.30 1.53
N SER A 580 -11.70 -11.40 0.20
CA SER A 580 -12.66 -12.22 -0.55
C SER A 580 -12.48 -13.71 -0.23
N THR A 581 -11.24 -14.21 -0.21
CA THR A 581 -10.95 -15.61 0.15
C THR A 581 -11.33 -15.90 1.60
N PHE A 582 -11.03 -14.99 2.54
CA PHE A 582 -11.47 -15.15 3.93
C PHE A 582 -12.99 -15.25 4.02
N ALA A 583 -13.71 -14.31 3.41
CA ALA A 583 -15.18 -14.28 3.48
C ALA A 583 -15.81 -15.51 2.84
N HIS A 584 -15.35 -15.93 1.67
CA HIS A 584 -15.83 -17.15 1.00
C HIS A 584 -15.64 -18.38 1.88
N ARG A 585 -14.41 -18.60 2.37
CA ARG A 585 -14.12 -19.75 3.24
C ARG A 585 -14.94 -19.69 4.52
N TYR A 586 -15.05 -18.52 5.14
CA TYR A 586 -15.75 -18.35 6.42
C TYR A 586 -17.25 -18.64 6.28
N LEU A 587 -17.90 -18.16 5.21
CA LEU A 587 -19.30 -18.45 4.92
C LEU A 587 -19.53 -19.95 4.66
N LEU A 588 -18.67 -20.60 3.88
CA LEU A 588 -18.78 -22.03 3.57
C LEU A 588 -18.63 -22.93 4.81
N GLU A 589 -17.76 -22.55 5.75
CA GLU A 589 -17.46 -23.41 6.91
C GLU A 589 -18.40 -23.20 8.10
N ASN A 590 -19.04 -22.04 8.21
CA ASN A 590 -19.71 -21.61 9.46
C ASN A 590 -21.19 -21.26 9.32
N PHE A 591 -21.69 -21.03 8.11
CA PHE A 591 -23.08 -20.60 7.91
C PHE A 591 -23.94 -21.78 7.44
N SER A 592 -25.09 -21.93 8.07
CA SER A 592 -26.13 -22.86 7.67
C SER A 592 -27.15 -22.16 6.75
N PRO A 593 -27.99 -22.91 5.99
CA PRO A 593 -28.94 -22.30 5.07
C PRO A 593 -29.89 -21.27 5.72
N SER A 594 -30.33 -21.50 6.96
CA SER A 594 -31.17 -20.56 7.70
C SER A 594 -30.49 -19.24 8.04
N ASP A 595 -29.16 -19.19 8.10
CA ASP A 595 -28.41 -17.96 8.40
C ASP A 595 -28.39 -16.98 7.21
N PHE A 596 -28.86 -17.40 6.01
CA PHE A 596 -28.92 -16.55 4.81
C PHE A 596 -30.17 -15.67 4.74
N HIS A 597 -31.14 -15.83 5.64
CA HIS A 597 -32.38 -15.06 5.64
C HIS A 597 -32.74 -14.56 7.06
N ASP A 598 -33.26 -13.34 7.18
CA ASP A 598 -33.47 -12.68 8.47
C ASP A 598 -34.54 -13.37 9.33
N SER A 599 -35.46 -14.12 8.70
CA SER A 599 -36.47 -14.92 9.41
C SER A 599 -35.91 -16.19 10.07
N GLY A 600 -34.66 -16.58 9.78
CA GLY A 600 -34.09 -17.85 10.22
C GLY A 600 -34.73 -19.09 9.60
N ASP A 601 -35.57 -18.92 8.58
CA ASP A 601 -36.18 -20.03 7.84
C ASP A 601 -35.18 -20.61 6.82
N ALA A 602 -35.02 -21.94 6.85
CA ALA A 602 -34.08 -22.63 5.99
C ALA A 602 -34.49 -22.58 4.51
N GLU A 603 -35.78 -22.67 4.19
CA GLU A 603 -36.24 -22.59 2.79
C GLU A 603 -36.09 -21.18 2.23
N ALA A 604 -36.47 -20.14 2.98
CA ALA A 604 -36.21 -18.76 2.57
C ALA A 604 -34.71 -18.46 2.37
N GLY A 605 -33.85 -19.04 3.21
CA GLY A 605 -32.40 -18.96 3.05
C GLY A 605 -31.87 -19.70 1.81
N ILE A 606 -32.43 -20.87 1.50
CA ILE A 606 -32.12 -21.61 0.27
C ILE A 606 -32.54 -20.80 -0.96
N GLU A 607 -33.75 -20.22 -0.96
CA GLU A 607 -34.20 -19.34 -2.05
C GLU A 607 -33.27 -18.15 -2.23
N ARG A 608 -32.81 -17.53 -1.13
CA ARG A 608 -31.82 -16.46 -1.21
C ARG A 608 -30.49 -16.94 -1.80
N LEU A 609 -29.98 -18.12 -1.43
CA LEU A 609 -28.76 -18.68 -2.02
C LEU A 609 -28.87 -18.91 -3.53
N TRP A 610 -30.02 -19.41 -4.00
CA TRP A 610 -30.29 -19.54 -5.44
C TRP A 610 -30.40 -18.19 -6.13
N GLY A 611 -31.03 -17.20 -5.49
CA GLY A 611 -31.06 -15.81 -5.94
C GLY A 611 -29.66 -15.20 -6.06
N LEU A 612 -28.77 -15.44 -5.08
CA LEU A 612 -27.38 -14.98 -5.12
C LEU A 612 -26.55 -15.67 -6.21
N ALA A 613 -26.86 -16.93 -6.53
CA ALA A 613 -26.14 -17.69 -7.55
C ALA A 613 -26.58 -17.37 -8.99
N GLY A 614 -27.88 -17.11 -9.21
CA GLY A 614 -28.48 -16.89 -10.53
C GLY A 614 -28.96 -15.46 -10.82
N GLY A 615 -29.01 -14.58 -9.82
CA GLY A 615 -29.53 -13.21 -9.94
C GLY A 615 -28.82 -12.39 -11.01
N ARG A 616 -29.58 -11.60 -11.79
CA ARG A 616 -29.04 -10.82 -12.92
C ARG A 616 -28.08 -9.72 -12.47
N ASP A 617 -28.39 -9.08 -11.34
CA ASP A 617 -27.67 -7.90 -10.83
C ASP A 617 -26.60 -8.24 -9.78
N GLU A 618 -26.40 -9.52 -9.46
CA GLU A 618 -25.39 -9.92 -8.47
C GLU A 618 -23.98 -9.91 -9.05
N PRO A 619 -22.96 -9.38 -8.35
CA PRO A 619 -21.56 -9.43 -8.80
C PRO A 619 -21.00 -10.86 -8.95
N GLU A 620 -20.02 -11.04 -9.84
CA GLU A 620 -19.41 -12.36 -10.10
C GLU A 620 -18.83 -13.03 -8.85
N ALA A 621 -18.22 -12.26 -7.94
CA ALA A 621 -17.67 -12.79 -6.70
C ALA A 621 -18.77 -13.40 -5.80
N VAL A 622 -19.94 -12.76 -5.71
CA VAL A 622 -21.09 -13.28 -4.95
C VAL A 622 -21.66 -14.54 -5.59
N ARG A 623 -21.80 -14.54 -6.92
CA ARG A 623 -22.26 -15.72 -7.66
C ARG A 623 -21.29 -16.88 -7.49
N THR A 624 -19.98 -16.61 -7.47
CA THR A 624 -18.93 -17.60 -7.24
C THR A 624 -19.05 -18.22 -5.86
N PHE A 625 -19.24 -17.40 -4.83
CA PHE A 625 -19.53 -17.87 -3.47
C PHE A 625 -20.78 -18.74 -3.42
N ALA A 626 -21.92 -18.24 -3.90
CA ALA A 626 -23.19 -18.96 -3.82
C ALA A 626 -23.15 -20.27 -4.62
N SER A 627 -22.48 -20.25 -5.78
CA SER A 627 -22.17 -21.45 -6.59
C SER A 627 -21.29 -22.45 -5.84
N ALA A 628 -20.26 -21.98 -5.12
CA ALA A 628 -19.44 -22.86 -4.29
C ALA A 628 -20.26 -23.45 -3.13
N TYR A 629 -21.08 -22.64 -2.45
CA TYR A 629 -21.94 -23.08 -1.35
C TYR A 629 -22.92 -24.17 -1.82
N LEU A 630 -23.67 -23.91 -2.89
CA LEU A 630 -24.61 -24.86 -3.46
C LEU A 630 -23.94 -26.16 -3.93
N ARG A 631 -22.69 -26.12 -4.43
CA ARG A 631 -21.98 -27.34 -4.84
C ARG A 631 -21.38 -28.09 -3.66
N TYR A 632 -20.78 -27.40 -2.70
CA TYR A 632 -20.06 -28.01 -1.58
C TYR A 632 -21.02 -28.58 -0.54
N HIS A 633 -22.18 -27.96 -0.36
CA HIS A 633 -23.20 -28.45 0.56
C HIS A 633 -24.20 -29.43 -0.07
N HIS A 634 -24.04 -29.75 -1.35
CA HIS A 634 -24.81 -30.80 -2.02
C HIS A 634 -24.43 -32.18 -1.46
N PRO A 635 -25.41 -33.07 -1.17
CA PRO A 635 -25.15 -34.32 -0.46
C PRO A 635 -24.29 -35.32 -1.24
N GLU A 636 -24.41 -35.38 -2.58
CA GLU A 636 -23.63 -36.29 -3.42
C GLU A 636 -22.44 -35.59 -4.13
N LEU A 637 -22.65 -34.43 -4.75
CA LEU A 637 -21.58 -33.63 -5.37
C LEU A 637 -20.50 -33.19 -4.38
N GLY A 638 -20.88 -32.60 -3.24
CA GLY A 638 -19.95 -32.01 -2.27
C GLY A 638 -18.80 -32.96 -1.85
N PRO A 639 -19.10 -34.19 -1.40
CA PRO A 639 -18.08 -35.17 -1.03
C PRO A 639 -17.09 -35.55 -2.15
N THR A 640 -17.47 -35.42 -3.42
CA THR A 640 -16.58 -35.75 -4.54
C THR A 640 -15.54 -34.65 -4.81
N LEU A 641 -15.88 -33.39 -4.50
CA LEU A 641 -15.04 -32.23 -4.77
C LEU A 641 -13.83 -32.20 -3.83
N ARG A 642 -12.64 -31.98 -4.39
CA ARG A 642 -11.38 -31.94 -3.62
C ARG A 642 -11.36 -30.75 -2.66
N GLU A 643 -11.85 -29.61 -3.11
CA GLU A 643 -11.90 -28.36 -2.38
C GLU A 643 -12.80 -28.47 -1.14
N ALA A 644 -14.01 -29.01 -1.30
CA ALA A 644 -14.93 -29.24 -0.18
C ALA A 644 -14.34 -30.20 0.87
N ARG A 645 -13.67 -31.26 0.43
CA ARG A 645 -12.95 -32.20 1.32
C ARG A 645 -11.78 -31.54 2.04
N SER A 646 -11.00 -30.69 1.37
CA SER A 646 -9.87 -29.99 1.97
C SER A 646 -10.29 -29.01 3.08
N LEU A 647 -11.50 -28.44 2.95
CA LEU A 647 -12.10 -27.54 3.94
C LEU A 647 -12.92 -28.29 5.01
N GLY A 648 -13.05 -29.62 4.91
CA GLY A 648 -13.83 -30.41 5.85
C GLY A 648 -15.32 -30.10 5.87
N ILE A 649 -15.88 -29.61 4.76
CA ILE A 649 -17.28 -29.18 4.68
C ILE A 649 -18.19 -30.41 4.72
N LYS A 650 -19.16 -30.39 5.64
CA LYS A 650 -20.24 -31.38 5.70
C LYS A 650 -21.44 -30.87 4.88
N PRO A 651 -22.04 -31.69 4.01
CA PRO A 651 -23.24 -31.30 3.29
C PRO A 651 -24.35 -30.81 4.22
N ALA A 652 -24.87 -29.62 3.96
CA ALA A 652 -25.92 -28.98 4.77
C ALA A 652 -27.25 -28.84 4.01
N LEU A 653 -27.26 -29.13 2.71
CA LEU A 653 -28.45 -29.06 1.88
C LEU A 653 -28.98 -30.46 1.59
N ALA A 654 -30.30 -30.59 1.54
CA ALA A 654 -30.95 -31.81 1.12
C ALA A 654 -31.06 -31.86 -0.41
N ARG A 655 -31.18 -33.08 -0.94
CA ARG A 655 -31.46 -33.34 -2.35
C ARG A 655 -32.71 -32.58 -2.85
N SER A 656 -33.72 -32.40 -2.00
CA SER A 656 -34.93 -31.61 -2.31
C SER A 656 -34.67 -30.13 -2.62
N ALA A 657 -33.54 -29.57 -2.17
CA ALA A 657 -33.19 -28.18 -2.46
C ALA A 657 -32.79 -27.94 -3.93
N TYR A 658 -32.51 -29.00 -4.69
CA TYR A 658 -32.02 -28.99 -6.07
C TYR A 658 -33.10 -29.48 -7.04
N THR A 659 -34.24 -28.80 -7.08
CA THR A 659 -35.35 -29.15 -7.99
C THR A 659 -35.04 -28.80 -9.44
N LEU A 660 -35.69 -29.48 -10.38
CA LEU A 660 -35.56 -29.18 -11.81
C LEU A 660 -35.90 -27.70 -12.10
N ALA A 661 -36.97 -27.19 -11.49
CA ALA A 661 -37.41 -25.80 -11.67
C ALA A 661 -36.35 -24.76 -11.27
N ARG A 662 -35.52 -25.04 -10.26
CA ARG A 662 -34.44 -24.13 -9.83
C ARG A 662 -33.21 -24.23 -10.75
N VAL A 663 -32.90 -25.41 -11.29
CA VAL A 663 -31.67 -25.67 -12.04
C VAL A 663 -31.81 -25.47 -13.56
N GLU A 664 -32.96 -25.82 -14.14
CA GLU A 664 -33.20 -25.72 -15.59
C GLU A 664 -32.95 -24.31 -16.16
N PRO A 665 -33.38 -23.20 -15.50
CA PRO A 665 -33.08 -21.85 -15.98
C PRO A 665 -31.58 -21.55 -16.06
N LEU A 666 -30.77 -22.10 -15.16
CA LEU A 666 -29.32 -21.87 -15.12
C LEU A 666 -28.60 -22.51 -16.32
N LEU A 667 -29.11 -23.63 -16.82
CA LEU A 667 -28.55 -24.35 -17.97
C LEU A 667 -28.72 -23.57 -19.29
N GLY A 668 -29.67 -22.64 -19.35
CA GLY A 668 -29.92 -21.75 -20.49
C GLY A 668 -29.38 -20.32 -20.33
N ASP A 669 -28.75 -19.99 -19.20
CA ASP A 669 -28.31 -18.62 -18.91
C ASP A 669 -27.19 -18.18 -19.88
N LYS A 670 -27.17 -16.89 -20.23
CA LYS A 670 -26.13 -16.32 -21.12
C LYS A 670 -24.75 -16.32 -20.47
N ARG A 671 -24.67 -16.29 -19.13
CA ARG A 671 -23.44 -16.19 -18.35
C ARG A 671 -22.83 -17.58 -18.09
N ALA A 672 -21.54 -17.74 -18.37
CA ALA A 672 -20.88 -19.05 -18.35
C ALA A 672 -20.68 -19.62 -16.94
N ASP A 673 -20.38 -18.78 -15.95
CA ASP A 673 -20.28 -19.14 -14.53
C ASP A 673 -21.59 -19.74 -13.98
N VAL A 674 -22.72 -19.11 -14.32
CA VAL A 674 -24.06 -19.57 -13.94
C VAL A 674 -24.38 -20.93 -14.61
N ARG A 675 -24.08 -21.08 -15.90
CA ARG A 675 -24.23 -22.37 -16.58
C ARG A 675 -23.37 -23.48 -15.98
N ARG A 676 -22.13 -23.18 -15.58
CA ARG A 676 -21.24 -24.18 -14.95
C ARG A 676 -21.80 -24.68 -13.62
N LEU A 677 -22.43 -23.81 -12.83
CA LEU A 677 -23.15 -24.21 -11.63
C LEU A 677 -24.30 -25.16 -11.99
N GLY A 678 -25.18 -24.74 -12.90
CA GLY A 678 -26.31 -25.54 -13.34
C GLY A 678 -25.85 -26.91 -13.87
N ALA A 679 -24.77 -26.93 -14.65
CA ALA A 679 -24.22 -28.13 -15.24
C ALA A 679 -23.64 -29.09 -14.18
N ALA A 680 -22.91 -28.57 -13.19
CA ALA A 680 -22.34 -29.38 -12.11
C ALA A 680 -23.43 -30.06 -11.26
N ILE A 681 -24.53 -29.35 -10.99
CA ILE A 681 -25.66 -29.90 -10.24
C ILE A 681 -26.46 -30.89 -11.10
N ALA A 682 -26.74 -30.53 -12.35
CA ALA A 682 -27.45 -31.40 -13.28
C ALA A 682 -26.70 -32.72 -13.53
N ALA A 683 -25.36 -32.72 -13.57
CA ALA A 683 -24.58 -33.96 -13.71
C ALA A 683 -24.87 -35.00 -12.61
N GLU A 684 -25.30 -34.57 -11.44
CA GLU A 684 -25.63 -35.44 -10.30
C GLU A 684 -27.14 -35.67 -10.14
N GLU A 685 -27.99 -34.71 -10.57
CA GLU A 685 -29.43 -34.74 -10.29
C GLU A 685 -30.31 -35.08 -11.50
N LEU A 686 -29.77 -35.08 -12.73
CA LEU A 686 -30.55 -35.25 -13.97
C LEU A 686 -31.34 -36.56 -14.02
N VAL A 687 -30.74 -37.68 -13.60
CA VAL A 687 -31.41 -38.99 -13.56
C VAL A 687 -32.52 -39.01 -12.50
N ARG A 688 -32.27 -38.40 -11.33
CA ARG A 688 -33.25 -38.35 -10.22
C ARG A 688 -34.48 -37.53 -10.58
N TRP A 689 -34.35 -36.47 -11.36
CA TRP A 689 -35.51 -35.66 -11.77
C TRP A 689 -36.51 -36.44 -12.64
N GLY A 690 -36.12 -37.58 -13.21
CA GLY A 690 -37.05 -38.50 -13.87
C GLY A 690 -37.52 -38.07 -15.27
N ASP A 691 -37.10 -36.91 -15.77
CA ASP A 691 -37.48 -36.42 -17.11
C ASP A 691 -36.61 -37.07 -18.20
N LYS A 692 -37.13 -38.15 -18.78
CA LYS A 692 -36.45 -38.89 -19.86
C LYS A 692 -36.16 -38.07 -21.11
N ARG A 693 -36.91 -36.98 -21.39
CA ARG A 693 -36.72 -36.15 -22.59
C ARG A 693 -35.73 -35.01 -22.38
N LEU A 694 -35.51 -34.60 -21.13
CA LEU A 694 -34.62 -33.49 -20.79
C LEU A 694 -33.17 -33.69 -21.26
N PRO A 695 -32.49 -34.85 -21.07
CA PRO A 695 -31.15 -35.05 -21.60
C PRO A 695 -31.06 -34.82 -23.11
N TYR A 696 -32.05 -35.28 -23.89
CA TYR A 696 -32.10 -35.06 -25.34
C TYR A 696 -32.26 -33.59 -25.70
N ARG A 697 -33.12 -32.83 -24.99
CA ARG A 697 -33.24 -31.36 -25.18
C ARG A 697 -31.93 -30.64 -24.87
N LEU A 698 -31.27 -30.99 -23.76
CA LEU A 698 -30.02 -30.37 -23.33
C LEU A 698 -28.85 -30.69 -24.27
N ALA A 699 -28.87 -31.86 -24.92
CA ALA A 699 -27.87 -32.28 -25.91
C ALA A 699 -27.84 -31.39 -27.16
N ASP A 700 -28.94 -30.72 -27.49
CA ASP A 700 -29.03 -29.79 -28.61
C ASP A 700 -28.87 -28.31 -28.20
N SER A 701 -28.56 -28.05 -26.93
CA SER A 701 -28.29 -26.69 -26.45
C SER A 701 -27.15 -26.03 -27.22
N VAL A 702 -27.23 -24.70 -27.44
CA VAL A 702 -26.13 -23.92 -28.04
C VAL A 702 -24.88 -23.87 -27.14
N TYR A 703 -25.05 -24.08 -25.83
CA TYR A 703 -23.98 -23.98 -24.84
C TYR A 703 -23.28 -25.32 -24.59
N ARG A 704 -21.94 -25.29 -24.66
CA ARG A 704 -21.11 -26.50 -24.51
C ARG A 704 -21.26 -27.15 -23.13
N GLU A 705 -21.33 -26.36 -22.06
CA GLU A 705 -21.44 -26.87 -20.69
C GLU A 705 -22.71 -27.71 -20.51
N THR A 706 -23.83 -27.20 -21.01
CA THR A 706 -25.14 -27.85 -20.97
C THR A 706 -25.17 -29.14 -21.78
N ARG A 707 -24.61 -29.13 -23.01
CA ARG A 707 -24.46 -30.34 -23.82
C ARG A 707 -23.60 -31.40 -23.14
N GLY A 708 -22.52 -30.98 -22.47
CA GLY A 708 -21.60 -31.91 -21.79
C GLY A 708 -22.29 -32.76 -20.72
N VAL A 709 -23.21 -32.15 -19.95
CA VAL A 709 -24.02 -32.88 -18.96
C VAL A 709 -24.92 -33.91 -19.64
N ALA A 710 -25.64 -33.48 -20.67
CA ALA A 710 -26.51 -34.35 -21.44
C ALA A 710 -25.76 -35.55 -22.02
N PHE A 711 -24.60 -35.32 -22.63
CA PHE A 711 -23.75 -36.36 -23.18
C PHE A 711 -23.26 -37.33 -22.08
N GLY A 712 -22.88 -36.81 -20.91
CA GLY A 712 -22.43 -37.63 -19.79
C GLY A 712 -23.50 -38.59 -19.25
N VAL A 713 -24.78 -38.23 -19.35
CA VAL A 713 -25.90 -39.12 -18.99
C VAL A 713 -26.28 -40.04 -20.14
N LEU A 714 -26.45 -39.49 -21.35
CA LEU A 714 -26.86 -40.26 -22.53
C LEU A 714 -25.84 -41.36 -22.88
N LEU A 715 -24.53 -41.08 -22.80
CA LEU A 715 -23.48 -42.08 -23.08
C LEU A 715 -23.43 -43.23 -22.08
N LYS A 716 -24.13 -43.15 -20.95
CA LYS A 716 -24.27 -44.22 -19.96
C LYS A 716 -25.55 -45.04 -20.16
N LEU A 717 -26.41 -44.71 -21.13
CA LEU A 717 -27.56 -45.53 -21.49
C LEU A 717 -27.08 -46.95 -21.83
N GLY A 718 -27.64 -47.94 -21.12
CA GLY A 718 -27.32 -49.37 -21.24
C GLY A 718 -25.85 -49.74 -20.98
N ASP A 719 -25.17 -48.98 -20.13
CA ASP A 719 -23.87 -49.35 -19.57
C ASP A 719 -24.08 -50.09 -18.23
N GLU A 720 -23.90 -51.41 -18.22
CA GLU A 720 -24.11 -52.27 -17.05
C GLU A 720 -23.04 -52.10 -15.97
N ASP A 721 -21.87 -51.53 -16.32
CA ASP A 721 -20.72 -51.33 -15.42
C ASP A 721 -20.72 -49.96 -14.73
N ALA A 722 -21.69 -49.08 -15.06
CA ALA A 722 -21.79 -47.73 -14.53
C ALA A 722 -22.62 -47.66 -13.22
N ASP A 723 -22.37 -46.63 -12.40
CA ASP A 723 -23.06 -46.42 -11.11
C ASP A 723 -24.60 -46.44 -11.28
N PRO A 724 -25.33 -47.40 -10.67
CA PRO A 724 -26.78 -47.58 -10.85
C PRO A 724 -27.60 -46.33 -10.52
N LYS A 725 -27.08 -45.41 -9.70
CA LYS A 725 -27.75 -44.15 -9.35
C LYS A 725 -27.61 -43.06 -10.42
N LYS A 726 -26.61 -43.19 -11.30
CA LYS A 726 -26.26 -42.24 -12.37
C LYS A 726 -26.49 -42.79 -13.77
N VAL A 727 -26.84 -44.06 -13.87
CA VAL A 727 -27.26 -44.70 -15.12
C VAL A 727 -28.74 -44.40 -15.35
N PRO A 728 -29.11 -43.76 -16.48
CA PRO A 728 -30.51 -43.63 -16.82
C PRO A 728 -31.12 -45.01 -17.09
N PRO A 729 -32.36 -45.27 -16.63
CA PRO A 729 -33.10 -46.50 -16.94
C PRO A 729 -33.13 -46.83 -18.44
N ALA A 730 -33.17 -48.12 -18.79
CA ALA A 730 -33.17 -48.55 -20.20
C ALA A 730 -34.37 -48.03 -21.00
N ASP A 731 -35.52 -47.79 -20.35
CA ASP A 731 -36.73 -47.20 -20.96
C ASP A 731 -36.60 -45.70 -21.29
N TRP A 732 -35.49 -45.06 -20.91
CA TRP A 732 -35.15 -43.71 -21.35
C TRP A 732 -34.59 -43.66 -22.77
N LEU A 733 -34.26 -44.82 -23.35
CA LEU A 733 -33.83 -44.90 -24.73
C LEU A 733 -34.98 -44.50 -25.67
N ASP A 734 -34.99 -43.23 -26.05
CA ASP A 734 -35.94 -42.68 -27.00
C ASP A 734 -35.31 -42.67 -28.39
N ALA A 735 -35.69 -43.65 -29.20
CA ALA A 735 -35.15 -43.81 -30.53
C ALA A 735 -35.52 -42.62 -31.45
N ASP A 736 -36.66 -41.96 -31.27
CA ASP A 736 -37.01 -40.81 -32.13
C ASP A 736 -36.21 -39.57 -31.75
N ALA A 737 -36.04 -39.29 -30.46
CA ALA A 737 -35.19 -38.20 -29.98
C ALA A 737 -33.70 -38.43 -30.37
N LEU A 738 -33.23 -39.68 -30.34
CA LEU A 738 -31.87 -40.05 -30.70
C LEU A 738 -31.57 -39.84 -32.20
N PHE A 739 -32.47 -40.25 -33.08
CA PHE A 739 -32.32 -40.01 -34.52
C PHE A 739 -32.49 -38.51 -34.87
N GLY A 740 -33.30 -37.77 -34.12
CA GLY A 740 -33.33 -36.29 -34.17
C GLY A 740 -31.97 -35.66 -33.83
N MET A 741 -31.31 -36.11 -32.75
CA MET A 741 -29.97 -35.64 -32.38
C MET A 741 -28.91 -35.92 -33.46
N ALA A 742 -29.03 -37.03 -34.20
CA ALA A 742 -28.13 -37.36 -35.30
C ALA A 742 -28.21 -36.36 -36.49
N GLU A 743 -29.26 -35.53 -36.54
CA GLU A 743 -29.42 -34.46 -37.53
C GLU A 743 -29.17 -33.05 -36.95
N SER A 744 -28.76 -32.92 -35.67
CA SER A 744 -28.43 -31.64 -35.03
C SER A 744 -27.41 -30.83 -35.84
N SER A 745 -27.50 -29.50 -35.81
CA SER A 745 -26.46 -28.64 -36.39
C SER A 745 -25.11 -28.77 -35.69
N THR A 746 -25.09 -29.26 -34.44
CA THR A 746 -23.88 -29.40 -33.64
C THR A 746 -23.22 -30.76 -33.88
N LYS A 747 -21.98 -30.76 -34.41
CA LYS A 747 -21.24 -32.00 -34.74
C LYS A 747 -21.10 -32.96 -33.55
N ALA A 748 -20.73 -32.44 -32.36
CA ALA A 748 -20.56 -33.28 -31.16
C ALA A 748 -21.86 -33.99 -30.74
N THR A 749 -23.02 -33.32 -30.90
CA THR A 749 -24.34 -33.90 -30.64
C THR A 749 -24.63 -35.06 -31.59
N ARG A 750 -24.29 -34.88 -32.88
CA ARG A 750 -24.41 -35.95 -33.87
C ARG A 750 -23.52 -37.14 -33.52
N GLU A 751 -22.25 -36.90 -33.19
CA GLU A 751 -21.31 -37.98 -32.83
C GLU A 751 -21.81 -38.81 -31.65
N VAL A 752 -22.29 -38.18 -30.57
CA VAL A 752 -22.88 -38.87 -29.41
C VAL A 752 -24.10 -39.69 -29.83
N ALA A 753 -24.97 -39.13 -30.68
CA ALA A 753 -26.13 -39.85 -31.19
C ALA A 753 -25.71 -41.10 -32.00
N LEU A 754 -24.74 -40.96 -32.91
CA LEU A 754 -24.23 -42.08 -33.71
C LEU A 754 -23.57 -43.16 -32.82
N THR A 755 -22.83 -42.77 -31.77
CA THR A 755 -22.28 -43.73 -30.80
C THR A 755 -23.37 -44.54 -30.13
N LEU A 756 -24.46 -43.90 -29.70
CA LEU A 756 -25.58 -44.57 -29.05
C LEU A 756 -26.39 -45.45 -30.00
N ILE A 757 -26.62 -44.99 -31.24
CA ILE A 757 -27.27 -45.80 -32.29
C ILE A 757 -26.45 -47.06 -32.60
N ARG A 758 -25.12 -46.96 -32.61
CA ARG A 758 -24.25 -48.14 -32.81
C ARG A 758 -24.36 -49.12 -31.64
N ARG A 759 -24.39 -48.62 -30.40
CA ARG A 759 -24.43 -49.44 -29.18
C ARG A 759 -25.78 -50.15 -29.05
N HIS A 760 -26.88 -49.41 -29.19
CA HIS A 760 -28.26 -49.86 -28.98
C HIS A 760 -28.96 -50.24 -30.28
N TYR A 761 -28.20 -50.73 -31.26
CA TYR A 761 -28.66 -50.91 -32.64
C TYR A 761 -29.96 -51.73 -32.75
N ALA A 762 -30.07 -52.82 -31.98
CA ALA A 762 -31.26 -53.67 -31.97
C ALA A 762 -32.47 -52.96 -31.34
N ASP A 763 -32.23 -52.17 -30.29
CA ASP A 763 -33.29 -51.54 -29.48
C ASP A 763 -33.84 -50.26 -30.11
N VAL A 764 -33.05 -49.60 -30.97
CA VAL A 764 -33.45 -48.37 -31.67
C VAL A 764 -33.97 -48.61 -33.09
N GLY A 765 -34.50 -49.80 -33.37
CA GLY A 765 -35.18 -50.13 -34.63
C GLY A 765 -34.30 -50.72 -35.74
N GLY A 766 -33.03 -51.04 -35.45
CA GLY A 766 -32.17 -51.84 -36.33
C GLY A 766 -32.02 -51.30 -37.75
N ALA A 767 -32.00 -52.20 -38.73
CA ALA A 767 -31.84 -51.83 -40.14
C ALA A 767 -33.00 -50.93 -40.63
N ALA A 768 -34.22 -51.17 -40.12
CA ALA A 768 -35.42 -50.45 -40.56
C ALA A 768 -35.35 -48.94 -40.32
N ARG A 769 -34.61 -48.48 -39.29
CA ARG A 769 -34.44 -47.04 -39.00
C ARG A 769 -33.19 -46.41 -39.63
N LEU A 770 -32.21 -47.19 -40.12
CA LEU A 770 -31.00 -46.62 -40.76
C LEU A 770 -31.30 -45.84 -42.05
N ALA A 771 -32.40 -46.15 -42.72
CA ALA A 771 -32.88 -45.40 -43.88
C ALA A 771 -33.03 -43.90 -43.56
N TRP A 772 -33.42 -43.55 -42.32
CA TRP A 772 -33.47 -42.17 -41.84
C TRP A 772 -32.10 -41.48 -41.99
N LEU A 773 -31.03 -42.08 -41.45
CA LEU A 773 -29.70 -41.48 -41.43
C LEU A 773 -29.05 -41.44 -42.81
N MET A 774 -29.35 -42.39 -43.68
CA MET A 774 -28.88 -42.42 -45.07
C MET A 774 -29.39 -41.23 -45.89
N GLU A 775 -30.49 -40.61 -45.47
CA GLU A 775 -31.07 -39.41 -46.06
C GLU A 775 -30.57 -38.10 -45.42
N SER A 776 -29.64 -38.17 -44.47
CA SER A 776 -29.12 -36.99 -43.75
C SER A 776 -28.40 -36.01 -44.71
N PRO A 777 -28.51 -34.69 -44.51
CA PRO A 777 -27.71 -33.71 -45.26
C PRO A 777 -26.21 -33.83 -44.97
N ASP A 778 -25.83 -34.32 -43.79
CA ASP A 778 -24.44 -34.47 -43.37
C ASP A 778 -23.80 -35.76 -43.94
N ARG A 779 -22.61 -35.64 -44.56
CA ARG A 779 -21.93 -36.77 -45.22
C ARG A 779 -21.42 -37.81 -44.22
N GLU A 780 -20.95 -37.40 -43.05
CA GLU A 780 -20.42 -38.31 -42.02
C GLU A 780 -21.53 -39.18 -41.45
N VAL A 781 -22.72 -38.60 -41.23
CA VAL A 781 -23.92 -39.34 -40.78
C VAL A 781 -24.34 -40.41 -41.79
N ARG A 782 -24.39 -40.05 -43.09
CA ARG A 782 -24.70 -41.02 -44.16
C ARG A 782 -23.66 -42.15 -44.23
N LEU A 783 -22.38 -41.80 -44.15
CA LEU A 783 -21.28 -42.77 -44.17
C LEU A 783 -21.35 -43.71 -42.97
N PHE A 784 -21.63 -43.18 -41.78
CA PHE A 784 -21.87 -44.00 -40.60
C PHE A 784 -23.02 -44.97 -40.80
N ALA A 785 -24.16 -44.52 -41.36
CA ALA A 785 -25.34 -45.36 -41.54
C ALA A 785 -25.07 -46.54 -42.49
N VAL A 786 -24.40 -46.29 -43.62
CA VAL A 786 -24.03 -47.35 -44.58
C VAL A 786 -22.98 -48.29 -43.98
N ARG A 787 -21.97 -47.76 -43.28
CA ARG A 787 -20.96 -48.58 -42.58
C ARG A 787 -21.58 -49.44 -41.48
N LEU A 788 -22.45 -48.88 -40.64
CA LEU A 788 -23.09 -49.62 -39.56
C LEU A 788 -24.01 -50.73 -40.08
N LEU A 789 -24.75 -50.47 -41.18
CA LEU A 789 -25.53 -51.50 -41.86
C LEU A 789 -24.63 -52.64 -42.34
N TRP A 790 -23.51 -52.32 -42.99
CA TRP A 790 -22.56 -53.32 -43.47
C TRP A 790 -21.90 -54.09 -42.32
N ASP A 791 -21.35 -53.40 -41.31
CA ASP A 791 -20.67 -54.01 -40.17
C ASP A 791 -21.55 -54.99 -39.40
N LYS A 792 -22.85 -54.70 -39.25
CA LYS A 792 -23.79 -55.52 -38.46
C LYS A 792 -24.41 -56.69 -39.23
N HIS A 793 -24.45 -56.63 -40.56
CA HIS A 793 -25.19 -57.59 -41.39
C HIS A 793 -24.34 -58.27 -42.47
N ARG A 794 -23.06 -57.90 -42.62
CA ARG A 794 -22.17 -58.58 -43.57
C ARG A 794 -22.04 -60.07 -43.23
N PRO A 795 -21.99 -60.95 -44.24
CA PRO A 795 -21.71 -62.36 -44.01
C PRO A 795 -20.29 -62.52 -43.42
N LEU A 796 -20.17 -63.08 -42.21
CA LEU A 796 -18.87 -63.48 -41.67
C LEU A 796 -18.46 -64.80 -42.33
N GLY A 797 -17.55 -64.75 -43.30
CA GLY A 797 -16.89 -65.94 -43.84
C GLY A 797 -15.91 -66.52 -42.83
N GLY A 798 -16.01 -67.82 -42.55
CA GLY A 798 -15.12 -68.51 -41.62
C GLY A 798 -13.66 -68.48 -42.09
N ALA A 799 -12.76 -68.12 -41.16
CA ALA A 799 -11.34 -68.41 -41.27
C ALA A 799 -10.85 -68.91 -39.91
N ASP A 800 -10.47 -70.19 -39.87
CA ASP A 800 -9.54 -70.74 -38.88
C ASP A 800 -8.28 -69.86 -38.84
N GLU A 801 -7.69 -69.72 -37.66
CA GLU A 801 -6.55 -68.86 -37.29
C GLU A 801 -6.86 -67.39 -36.97
N TRP A 802 -7.67 -67.18 -35.92
CA TRP A 802 -7.49 -66.00 -35.08
C TRP A 802 -7.61 -66.35 -33.59
N SER A 803 -6.49 -66.31 -32.87
CA SER A 803 -6.45 -66.41 -31.40
C SER A 803 -6.48 -65.00 -30.79
N PRO A 804 -7.44 -64.68 -29.90
CA PRO A 804 -7.49 -63.38 -29.26
C PRO A 804 -6.40 -63.28 -28.17
N LYS A 805 -5.61 -62.20 -28.18
CA LYS A 805 -4.86 -61.80 -27.00
C LYS A 805 -5.84 -61.24 -25.96
N LYS A 806 -5.88 -61.89 -24.79
CA LYS A 806 -6.66 -61.49 -23.62
C LYS A 806 -6.36 -60.05 -23.22
N GLY A 807 -7.41 -59.24 -23.17
CA GLY A 807 -7.53 -57.96 -22.47
C GLY A 807 -9.03 -57.73 -22.22
N GLU A 808 -9.38 -57.45 -20.98
CA GLU A 808 -10.68 -57.74 -20.35
C GLU A 808 -11.86 -56.87 -20.80
N GLY A 809 -13.06 -57.46 -20.79
CA GLY A 809 -14.33 -56.73 -20.74
C GLY A 809 -15.26 -56.85 -21.97
N PHE A 810 -15.69 -58.06 -22.35
CA PHE A 810 -16.97 -58.25 -23.07
C PHE A 810 -17.49 -59.67 -22.77
N ALA A 811 -18.24 -59.80 -21.68
CA ALA A 811 -19.10 -60.97 -21.43
C ALA A 811 -20.44 -60.72 -22.13
N GLY A 812 -20.92 -61.72 -22.87
CA GLY A 812 -21.95 -61.54 -23.89
C GLY A 812 -23.40 -61.60 -23.40
N HIS A 813 -24.30 -61.25 -24.30
CA HIS A 813 -25.59 -61.90 -24.47
C HIS A 813 -25.83 -62.21 -25.95
N SER A 814 -25.84 -63.52 -26.21
CA SER A 814 -26.27 -64.22 -27.41
C SER A 814 -27.77 -64.04 -27.68
N GLY A 815 -28.17 -63.83 -28.93
CA GLY A 815 -29.59 -63.95 -29.29
C GLY A 815 -30.02 -63.37 -30.64
N ALA A 816 -29.39 -63.79 -31.75
CA ALA A 816 -30.04 -63.96 -33.06
C ALA A 816 -29.00 -64.51 -34.04
N THR A 817 -28.99 -65.84 -34.18
CA THR A 817 -28.23 -66.56 -35.19
C THR A 817 -28.72 -66.13 -36.57
N LEU A 818 -27.91 -65.38 -37.32
CA LEU A 818 -28.03 -65.31 -38.77
C LEU A 818 -26.78 -65.98 -39.34
N THR A 819 -26.93 -67.26 -39.64
CA THR A 819 -25.99 -68.04 -40.43
C THR A 819 -25.73 -67.32 -41.75
N GLY A 820 -24.47 -67.17 -42.15
CA GLY A 820 -24.10 -66.60 -43.44
C GLY A 820 -24.82 -67.35 -44.57
N ASP A 821 -25.77 -66.69 -45.22
CA ASP A 821 -26.60 -67.23 -46.29
C ASP A 821 -26.75 -66.16 -47.37
N GLU A 822 -26.88 -66.56 -48.65
CA GLU A 822 -27.09 -65.66 -49.80
C GLU A 822 -28.31 -64.75 -49.58
N ARG A 823 -29.28 -65.20 -48.77
CA ARG A 823 -30.45 -64.42 -48.31
C ARG A 823 -30.08 -63.14 -47.56
N SER A 824 -28.99 -63.11 -46.79
CA SER A 824 -28.53 -61.91 -46.08
C SER A 824 -27.91 -60.88 -47.02
N VAL A 825 -27.19 -61.34 -48.05
CA VAL A 825 -26.64 -60.49 -49.11
C VAL A 825 -27.76 -59.89 -49.96
N GLU A 826 -28.76 -60.68 -50.35
CA GLU A 826 -29.90 -60.16 -51.12
C GLU A 826 -30.81 -59.27 -50.28
N ALA A 827 -30.95 -59.50 -48.97
CA ALA A 827 -31.64 -58.58 -48.06
C ALA A 827 -30.92 -57.22 -47.94
N LEU A 828 -29.58 -57.22 -47.86
CA LEU A 828 -28.78 -55.99 -47.86
C LEU A 828 -28.87 -55.24 -49.19
N ARG A 829 -28.83 -55.96 -50.32
CA ARG A 829 -29.08 -55.38 -51.65
C ARG A 829 -30.49 -54.83 -51.76
N GLY A 830 -31.49 -55.58 -51.29
CA GLY A 830 -32.89 -55.16 -51.25
C GLY A 830 -33.10 -53.90 -50.40
N PHE A 831 -32.37 -53.75 -49.30
CA PHE A 831 -32.40 -52.55 -48.48
C PHE A 831 -31.72 -51.35 -49.17
N LEU A 832 -30.52 -51.52 -49.73
CA LEU A 832 -29.88 -50.45 -50.52
C LEU A 832 -30.75 -50.04 -51.70
N ARG A 833 -31.38 -51.01 -52.37
CA ARG A 833 -32.34 -50.81 -53.46
C ARG A 833 -33.57 -50.04 -52.97
N SER A 834 -34.15 -50.40 -51.82
CA SER A 834 -35.32 -49.68 -51.29
C SER A 834 -35.00 -48.22 -50.94
N VAL A 835 -33.82 -47.94 -50.37
CA VAL A 835 -33.40 -46.57 -50.03
C VAL A 835 -33.01 -45.75 -51.26
N MET A 836 -32.33 -46.36 -52.24
CA MET A 836 -31.91 -45.66 -53.46
C MET A 836 -33.07 -45.42 -54.43
N PHE A 837 -33.95 -46.40 -54.64
CA PHE A 837 -35.06 -46.32 -55.59
C PHE A 837 -36.36 -45.81 -54.95
N GLY A 838 -36.54 -45.97 -53.64
CA GLY A 838 -37.74 -45.53 -52.92
C GLY A 838 -37.99 -44.03 -53.01
N LEU A 839 -39.26 -43.64 -52.86
CA LEU A 839 -39.65 -42.28 -52.52
C LEU A 839 -39.48 -42.12 -51.01
N PRO A 840 -38.79 -41.09 -50.52
CA PRO A 840 -38.61 -40.92 -49.08
C PRO A 840 -39.99 -40.80 -48.41
N PRO A 841 -40.29 -41.55 -47.32
CA PRO A 841 -41.49 -41.27 -46.52
C PRO A 841 -41.46 -39.78 -46.14
N GLY A 842 -42.54 -39.03 -46.39
CA GLY A 842 -42.50 -37.57 -46.26
C GLY A 842 -41.94 -37.15 -44.90
N ARG A 843 -40.89 -36.32 -44.88
CA ARG A 843 -40.34 -35.73 -43.62
C ARG A 843 -41.38 -34.92 -42.82
N MET A 844 -42.60 -34.71 -43.35
CA MET A 844 -43.75 -34.10 -42.67
C MET A 844 -44.33 -35.01 -41.58
N GLU A 845 -44.53 -36.30 -41.84
CA GLU A 845 -44.94 -37.29 -40.81
C GLU A 845 -43.84 -37.47 -39.74
N ARG A 846 -42.58 -37.29 -40.13
CA ARG A 846 -41.41 -37.34 -39.23
C ARG A 846 -41.27 -36.09 -38.35
N ARG A 847 -41.92 -34.97 -38.73
CA ARG A 847 -41.90 -33.68 -38.00
C ARG A 847 -42.84 -33.68 -36.79
N GLU A 848 -43.93 -34.44 -36.87
CA GLU A 848 -44.86 -34.66 -35.74
C GLU A 848 -44.20 -35.45 -34.60
N VAL A 849 -43.17 -36.24 -34.89
CA VAL A 849 -42.50 -37.14 -33.94
C VAL A 849 -41.22 -36.53 -33.33
N ALA A 850 -40.47 -35.70 -34.07
CA ALA A 850 -39.17 -35.15 -33.63
C ALA A 850 -39.21 -33.68 -33.16
N GLY A 851 -40.33 -32.96 -33.28
CA GLY A 851 -40.48 -31.56 -32.86
C GLY A 851 -39.65 -30.55 -33.68
N ASP A 852 -39.43 -29.35 -33.12
CA ASP A 852 -38.78 -28.19 -33.78
C ASP A 852 -37.28 -28.38 -34.15
N ALA A 853 -36.71 -29.58 -33.96
CA ALA A 853 -35.27 -29.86 -34.15
C ALA A 853 -34.83 -30.11 -35.61
N LEU A 854 -35.72 -30.01 -36.59
CA LEU A 854 -35.41 -30.28 -38.01
C LEU A 854 -35.11 -28.99 -38.80
N PRO A 855 -34.07 -28.95 -39.66
CA PRO A 855 -33.75 -27.79 -40.49
C PRO A 855 -34.92 -27.33 -41.39
N ASP A 856 -35.07 -26.01 -41.55
CA ASP A 856 -36.23 -25.35 -42.18
C ASP A 856 -36.51 -25.72 -43.66
N ARG A 857 -35.54 -26.32 -44.38
CA ARG A 857 -35.70 -26.66 -45.80
C ARG A 857 -35.28 -28.10 -46.12
N PRO A 858 -36.20 -28.97 -46.56
CA PRO A 858 -35.85 -30.33 -46.97
C PRO A 858 -35.01 -30.34 -48.25
N LEU A 859 -34.04 -31.27 -48.33
CA LEU A 859 -33.29 -31.52 -49.56
C LEU A 859 -34.23 -32.11 -50.64
N PRO A 860 -34.13 -31.70 -51.91
CA PRO A 860 -34.81 -32.39 -53.00
C PRO A 860 -34.39 -33.87 -53.08
N SER A 861 -35.33 -34.77 -53.38
CA SER A 861 -35.08 -36.22 -53.41
C SER A 861 -33.88 -36.62 -54.29
N SER A 862 -33.70 -35.95 -55.44
CA SER A 862 -32.58 -36.23 -56.33
C SER A 862 -31.22 -35.83 -55.77
N VAL A 863 -31.19 -34.80 -54.91
CA VAL A 863 -29.98 -34.36 -54.21
C VAL A 863 -29.61 -35.35 -53.10
N ALA A 864 -30.60 -35.87 -52.38
CA ALA A 864 -30.39 -36.89 -51.34
C ALA A 864 -29.83 -38.20 -51.93
N LYS A 865 -30.43 -38.70 -53.01
CA LYS A 865 -29.99 -39.93 -53.71
C LYS A 865 -28.57 -39.80 -54.27
N ARG A 866 -28.26 -38.68 -54.91
CA ARG A 866 -26.89 -38.38 -55.40
C ARG A 866 -25.85 -38.38 -54.26
N ARG A 867 -26.19 -37.79 -53.13
CA ARG A 867 -25.32 -37.71 -51.95
C ARG A 867 -25.13 -39.05 -51.24
N LEU A 868 -26.10 -39.96 -51.33
CA LEU A 868 -25.98 -41.34 -50.86
C LEU A 868 -25.07 -42.16 -51.79
N LEU A 869 -25.22 -42.02 -53.12
CA LEU A 869 -24.35 -42.64 -54.11
C LEU A 869 -22.87 -42.31 -53.90
N GLU A 870 -22.54 -41.07 -53.54
CA GLU A 870 -21.17 -40.66 -53.22
C GLU A 870 -20.58 -41.42 -52.02
N VAL A 871 -21.41 -41.72 -51.02
CA VAL A 871 -21.01 -42.47 -49.82
C VAL A 871 -20.86 -43.96 -50.13
N VAL A 872 -21.82 -44.54 -50.86
CA VAL A 872 -21.74 -45.92 -51.34
C VAL A 872 -20.48 -46.12 -52.18
N ARG A 873 -20.21 -45.21 -53.13
CA ARG A 873 -18.96 -45.17 -53.91
C ARG A 873 -17.73 -45.16 -53.02
N ALA A 874 -17.68 -44.27 -52.02
CA ALA A 874 -16.51 -44.15 -51.15
C ALA A 874 -16.24 -45.46 -50.38
N MET A 875 -17.29 -46.07 -49.82
CA MET A 875 -17.16 -47.38 -49.17
C MET A 875 -16.74 -48.49 -50.14
N SER A 876 -17.31 -48.53 -51.35
CA SER A 876 -16.95 -49.54 -52.35
C SER A 876 -15.53 -49.37 -52.88
N ILE A 877 -14.94 -48.17 -52.81
CA ILE A 877 -13.51 -47.97 -53.11
C ILE A 877 -12.65 -48.53 -51.96
N GLU A 878 -13.05 -48.29 -50.72
CA GLU A 878 -12.28 -48.70 -49.53
C GLU A 878 -12.34 -50.22 -49.27
N GLU A 879 -13.49 -50.86 -49.45
CA GLU A 879 -13.73 -52.26 -49.09
C GLU A 879 -14.28 -53.07 -50.28
N ARG A 880 -13.50 -54.07 -50.73
CA ARG A 880 -13.80 -54.88 -51.91
C ARG A 880 -15.12 -55.65 -51.78
N ASP A 881 -15.38 -56.24 -50.63
CA ASP A 881 -16.57 -57.08 -50.41
C ASP A 881 -17.87 -56.26 -50.43
N PHE A 882 -17.83 -55.05 -49.87
CA PHE A 882 -18.94 -54.10 -50.00
C PHE A 882 -19.14 -53.65 -51.45
N ALA A 883 -18.06 -53.51 -52.22
CA ALA A 883 -18.13 -53.19 -53.65
C ALA A 883 -18.86 -54.28 -54.46
N VAL A 884 -18.57 -55.55 -54.20
CA VAL A 884 -19.26 -56.70 -54.82
C VAL A 884 -20.73 -56.74 -54.40
N LEU A 885 -21.05 -56.38 -53.16
CA LEU A 885 -22.45 -56.30 -52.70
C LEU A 885 -23.21 -55.17 -53.40
N ALA A 886 -22.65 -53.96 -53.44
CA ALA A 886 -23.32 -52.77 -53.96
C ALA A 886 -23.40 -52.72 -55.50
N LEU A 887 -22.51 -53.43 -56.19
CA LEU A 887 -22.37 -53.37 -57.65
C LEU A 887 -23.70 -53.60 -58.41
N PRO A 888 -24.47 -54.68 -58.18
CA PRO A 888 -25.72 -54.90 -58.93
C PRO A 888 -26.75 -53.79 -58.71
N VAL A 889 -26.84 -53.25 -57.47
CA VAL A 889 -27.76 -52.16 -57.15
C VAL A 889 -27.35 -50.86 -57.87
N LEU A 890 -26.04 -50.60 -58.00
CA LEU A 890 -25.53 -49.46 -58.77
C LEU A 890 -25.80 -49.64 -60.27
N GLU A 891 -25.58 -50.83 -60.83
CA GLU A 891 -25.84 -51.12 -62.25
C GLU A 891 -27.33 -50.98 -62.60
N GLU A 892 -28.23 -51.43 -61.72
CA GLU A 892 -29.68 -51.20 -61.85
C GLU A 892 -30.00 -49.69 -61.79
N PHE A 893 -29.37 -48.94 -60.88
CA PHE A 893 -29.65 -47.51 -60.66
C PHE A 893 -29.14 -46.62 -61.81
N MET A 894 -28.24 -47.14 -62.66
CA MET A 894 -27.76 -46.49 -63.87
C MET A 894 -28.89 -46.17 -64.88
N THR A 895 -30.11 -46.69 -64.68
CA THR A 895 -31.28 -46.36 -65.49
C THR A 895 -32.02 -45.09 -65.05
N SER A 896 -31.65 -44.48 -63.90
CA SER A 896 -32.31 -43.26 -63.40
C SER A 896 -32.12 -42.06 -64.33
N GLN A 897 -33.22 -41.40 -64.69
CA GLN A 897 -33.22 -40.17 -65.52
C GLN A 897 -33.27 -38.86 -64.71
N ALA A 898 -33.23 -38.94 -63.38
CA ALA A 898 -33.24 -37.75 -62.54
C ALA A 898 -31.91 -36.98 -62.61
N LYS A 899 -32.00 -35.64 -62.60
CA LYS A 899 -30.86 -34.73 -62.84
C LYS A 899 -29.69 -35.00 -61.90
N GLY A 900 -28.57 -35.48 -62.45
CA GLY A 900 -27.31 -35.68 -61.73
C GLY A 900 -27.13 -37.04 -61.06
N GLU A 901 -28.15 -37.90 -61.06
CA GLU A 901 -28.07 -39.25 -60.46
C GLU A 901 -27.29 -40.22 -61.35
N TRP A 902 -27.59 -40.23 -62.66
CA TRP A 902 -26.89 -41.04 -63.66
C TRP A 902 -25.38 -40.80 -63.67
N GLN A 903 -24.95 -39.53 -63.70
CA GLN A 903 -23.52 -39.19 -63.72
C GLN A 903 -22.80 -39.65 -62.45
N SER A 904 -23.43 -39.51 -61.27
CA SER A 904 -22.83 -39.96 -60.00
C SER A 904 -22.75 -41.48 -59.90
N CYS A 905 -23.73 -42.20 -60.46
CA CYS A 905 -23.72 -43.67 -60.54
C CYS A 905 -22.61 -44.19 -61.46
N VAL A 906 -22.50 -43.65 -62.68
CA VAL A 906 -21.41 -44.00 -63.62
C VAL A 906 -20.03 -43.70 -63.02
N ALA A 907 -19.88 -42.56 -62.34
CA ALA A 907 -18.64 -42.24 -61.64
C ALA A 907 -18.31 -43.21 -60.49
N ALA A 908 -19.32 -43.75 -59.81
CA ALA A 908 -19.14 -44.77 -58.78
C ALA A 908 -18.62 -46.08 -59.36
N LEU A 909 -19.30 -46.61 -60.38
CA LEU A 909 -18.91 -47.82 -61.10
C LEU A 909 -17.48 -47.72 -61.65
N ALA A 910 -17.12 -46.59 -62.27
CA ALA A 910 -15.78 -46.36 -62.81
C ALA A 910 -14.68 -46.36 -61.74
N SER A 911 -15.01 -45.83 -60.56
CA SER A 911 -14.04 -45.77 -59.46
C SER A 911 -13.87 -47.12 -58.76
N ILE A 912 -14.94 -47.92 -58.67
CA ILE A 912 -14.87 -49.29 -58.15
C ILE A 912 -13.96 -50.14 -59.02
N ARG A 913 -14.17 -50.10 -60.35
CA ARG A 913 -13.31 -50.81 -61.32
C ARG A 913 -11.83 -50.40 -61.21
N ALA A 914 -11.56 -49.11 -61.00
CA ALA A 914 -10.20 -48.60 -60.85
C ALA A 914 -9.56 -49.01 -59.51
N ALA A 915 -10.33 -49.03 -58.41
CA ALA A 915 -9.83 -49.36 -57.08
C ALA A 915 -9.62 -50.87 -56.86
N HIS A 916 -10.45 -51.71 -57.48
CA HIS A 916 -10.41 -53.17 -57.34
C HIS A 916 -10.29 -53.83 -58.73
N PRO A 917 -9.07 -54.06 -59.25
CA PRO A 917 -8.82 -54.53 -60.63
C PRO A 917 -9.37 -55.92 -61.01
N GLY A 918 -10.17 -56.56 -60.15
CA GLY A 918 -10.84 -57.84 -60.39
C GLY A 918 -12.36 -57.79 -60.27
N ILE A 919 -12.97 -56.60 -60.20
CA ILE A 919 -14.43 -56.41 -60.26
C ILE A 919 -14.77 -55.81 -61.64
N GLU A 920 -15.54 -56.55 -62.44
CA GLU A 920 -16.08 -56.03 -63.70
C GLU A 920 -17.32 -55.18 -63.44
N THR A 921 -17.45 -54.05 -64.12
CA THR A 921 -18.57 -53.11 -63.97
C THR A 921 -19.16 -52.76 -65.33
N THR A 922 -20.48 -52.75 -65.48
CA THR A 922 -21.17 -52.32 -66.71
C THR A 922 -21.14 -50.79 -66.89
N LEU A 923 -20.02 -50.27 -67.39
CA LEU A 923 -19.89 -48.85 -67.74
C LEU A 923 -20.31 -48.59 -69.20
N PRO A 924 -21.03 -47.49 -69.49
CA PRO A 924 -21.30 -47.05 -70.86
C PRO A 924 -19.97 -46.76 -71.60
N ALA A 925 -19.87 -47.17 -72.86
CA ALA A 925 -18.68 -46.94 -73.67
C ALA A 925 -18.44 -45.42 -73.86
N GLY A 926 -17.42 -44.85 -73.21
CA GLY A 926 -17.07 -43.44 -73.43
C GLY A 926 -16.29 -42.65 -72.36
N PHE A 927 -15.81 -43.24 -71.26
CA PHE A 927 -14.96 -42.50 -70.29
C PHE A 927 -13.70 -43.28 -69.91
N VAL A 928 -12.68 -43.21 -70.76
CA VAL A 928 -11.29 -43.61 -70.47
C VAL A 928 -10.45 -42.34 -70.49
N ARG A 929 -9.76 -42.00 -69.40
CA ARG A 929 -8.81 -40.87 -69.33
C ARG A 929 -7.39 -41.41 -69.36
N GLU A 930 -6.64 -41.17 -70.43
CA GLU A 930 -5.19 -41.38 -70.49
C GLU A 930 -4.46 -40.34 -69.62
N GLY A 931 -3.39 -40.79 -68.96
CA GLY A 931 -2.71 -40.10 -67.87
C GLY A 931 -1.93 -38.84 -68.26
N THR A 932 -1.77 -37.95 -67.27
CA THR A 932 -0.88 -36.78 -67.33
C THR A 932 0.38 -37.07 -66.50
N PRO A 933 1.61 -36.79 -66.97
CA PRO A 933 2.80 -36.83 -66.12
C PRO A 933 3.00 -35.50 -65.38
N ARG A 934 3.34 -35.62 -64.08
CA ARG A 934 3.83 -34.55 -63.19
C ARG A 934 5.27 -34.16 -63.55
N ALA A 935 5.57 -32.86 -63.57
CA ALA A 935 6.88 -32.32 -63.20
C ALA A 935 6.77 -30.81 -62.88
N ARG A 936 6.81 -30.45 -61.59
CA ARG A 936 7.24 -29.13 -61.07
C ARG A 936 7.73 -29.32 -59.63
N ASP A 937 9.03 -29.52 -59.50
CA ASP A 937 9.80 -29.10 -58.32
C ASP A 937 10.58 -27.86 -58.74
N GLY A 938 10.49 -26.79 -57.96
CA GLY A 938 11.27 -25.58 -58.20
C GLY A 938 10.63 -24.31 -57.65
N GLU A 939 11.14 -23.89 -56.50
CA GLU A 939 11.19 -22.51 -55.98
C GLU A 939 9.89 -21.84 -55.53
N LEU A 940 9.82 -21.55 -54.22
CA LEU A 940 9.72 -20.17 -53.70
C LEU A 940 9.82 -20.21 -52.16
N ALA A 941 11.02 -19.95 -51.65
CA ALA A 941 11.23 -19.45 -50.30
C ALA A 941 11.45 -17.93 -50.39
N ASN A 942 10.40 -17.15 -50.06
CA ASN A 942 10.50 -15.84 -49.39
C ASN A 942 9.10 -15.29 -49.09
N ARG A 943 8.60 -15.56 -47.88
CA ARG A 943 8.01 -14.61 -46.93
C ARG A 943 7.50 -15.32 -45.69
#